data_AF-A0A2E5SJ76-F1
#
_entry.id   AF-A0A2E5SJ76-F1
#
_cell.length_a   1.000
_cell.length_b   1.000
_cell.length_c   1.000
_cell.angle_alpha   90.00
_cell.angle_beta   90.00
_cell.angle_gamma   90.00
#
_symmetry.space_group_name_H-M   'P 1'
#
loop_
_entity.id
_entity.type
_entity.pdbx_description
1 polymer ?
#
loop_
_entity_poly.entity_id
_entity_poly.type
_entity_poly.pdbx_seq_one_letter_code
_entity_poly.pdbx_strand_id
1 'polypeptide(L)'
;MTASKTLLLCSCDKSQTFDSEALRKAAAADQVIAVDQLCGNEMSIAAEHLGASSDVLIACGQQAAFFERLAEDVYAETQHSAPLQSIDIRDRAGWSAPDAKPERLHAKQAALVAAAQLPAPMAPAKTIQSSGVCCIVGPTEQAIRMAGLVQDELGVTCIVNDAGPIQLPSAAYDVAKGQLTGAYGALGNFKLEFAHLQPLHPAGRGELGYEAAKPTARSECDVFIDLRGGAPAFPSHEKRNGYFWADPKKTGELERIALTAREMVGEFEKTVYFRLEESLCAHSRANKPGCTRCLDVCPTEAIFSFGDHIQIDSDICAGCGSCAAVCPTSAVTMNETPFEAITKAVEVMAKVYREHTHESPRLVFHTLEAGTEAIANLARYDNGLADDLIPMGLEHVDRIGHAEIMAAFGAGYAEVLILADNELDRRAVTAEVELAQAMLKGTHNSPSRVRVISAIELCDAGDNAGRVSDPVLLVGGRRDITRVTVAAMSDKIEEPIPLPVGAPYGAIEIDSDKCTLCLACVSLCPTGALGDHPDRPEVQFTENACVQCGICESTCPETAITLKPQLDVSKAALSARALHGEEPFECIKCGTPFGVASTINRIVEKLENQHWMYKNSDNVQLIKMCDDCRVKSQFHGDNAPMAAGERPRVRTSDDYLDS
;
A
#
# COMPACT_ATOMS: atom_id res chain seq x y z
N MET A 1 1.45 21.68 -31.09
CA MET A 1 2.79 21.50 -31.68
C MET A 1 3.67 21.12 -30.51
N THR A 2 4.28 19.93 -30.51
CA THR A 2 5.31 19.58 -29.52
C THR A 2 6.47 20.56 -29.69
N ALA A 3 6.94 21.17 -28.60
CA ALA A 3 8.14 22.00 -28.64
C ALA A 3 9.32 21.17 -29.18
N SER A 4 10.20 21.80 -29.97
CA SER A 4 11.40 21.12 -30.44
C SER A 4 12.30 20.82 -29.24
N LYS A 5 12.96 19.66 -29.20
CA LYS A 5 13.77 19.22 -28.05
C LYS A 5 15.23 19.02 -28.43
N THR A 6 16.12 19.57 -27.62
CA THR A 6 17.58 19.47 -27.75
C THR A 6 18.14 18.59 -26.63
N LEU A 7 18.94 17.59 -27.00
CA LEU A 7 19.65 16.71 -26.07
C LEU A 7 21.13 17.11 -26.00
N LEU A 8 21.59 17.49 -24.81
CA LEU A 8 23.01 17.76 -24.53
C LEU A 8 23.64 16.55 -23.86
N LEU A 9 24.64 15.96 -24.52
CA LEU A 9 25.40 14.80 -24.04
C LEU A 9 26.80 15.25 -23.59
N CYS A 10 27.25 14.74 -22.45
CA CYS A 10 28.57 15.06 -21.90
C CYS A 10 29.35 13.77 -21.66
N SER A 11 30.54 13.64 -22.27
CA SER A 11 31.43 12.48 -22.05
C SER A 11 32.16 12.54 -20.70
N CYS A 12 31.98 13.64 -19.95
CA CYS A 12 32.60 13.90 -18.66
C CYS A 12 34.11 13.69 -18.73
N ASP A 13 34.78 14.46 -19.58
CA ASP A 13 36.20 14.35 -19.89
C ASP A 13 36.59 12.98 -20.46
N LYS A 14 35.74 12.43 -21.35
CA LYS A 14 35.90 11.11 -21.98
C LYS A 14 35.96 9.94 -21.00
N SER A 15 35.43 10.12 -19.79
CA SER A 15 35.34 9.07 -18.77
C SER A 15 34.18 8.10 -19.00
N GLN A 16 33.23 8.44 -19.88
CA GLN A 16 32.17 7.53 -20.31
C GLN A 16 31.98 7.59 -21.83
N THR A 17 31.35 6.55 -22.37
CA THR A 17 30.94 6.49 -23.78
C THR A 17 29.42 6.38 -23.87
N PHE A 18 28.87 6.74 -25.02
CA PHE A 18 27.44 6.66 -25.31
C PHE A 18 27.20 6.50 -26.81
N ASP A 19 26.05 5.95 -27.16
CA ASP A 19 25.51 5.98 -28.52
C ASP A 19 24.56 7.18 -28.68
N SER A 20 25.04 8.21 -29.36
CA SER A 20 24.28 9.46 -29.56
C SER A 20 22.98 9.26 -30.34
N GLU A 21 22.92 8.30 -31.27
CA GLU A 21 21.72 8.04 -32.08
C GLU A 21 20.66 7.30 -31.27
N ALA A 22 21.09 6.30 -30.49
CA ALA A 22 20.24 5.61 -29.52
C ALA A 22 19.63 6.59 -28.51
N LEU A 23 20.46 7.47 -27.94
CA LEU A 23 20.02 8.47 -26.97
C LEU A 23 19.12 9.54 -27.61
N ARG A 24 19.38 9.95 -28.87
CA ARG A 24 18.46 10.84 -29.61
C ARG A 24 17.06 10.26 -29.67
N LYS A 25 16.98 8.98 -30.09
CA LYS A 25 15.71 8.27 -30.25
C LYS A 25 15.01 8.10 -28.90
N ALA A 26 15.76 7.73 -27.86
CA ALA A 26 15.24 7.57 -26.49
C ALA A 26 14.70 8.88 -25.90
N ALA A 27 15.39 10.00 -26.13
CA ALA A 27 14.97 11.32 -25.67
C ALA A 27 13.83 11.93 -26.50
N ALA A 28 13.49 11.34 -27.64
CA ALA A 28 12.66 11.96 -28.67
C ALA A 28 13.16 13.38 -29.03
N ALA A 29 14.48 13.55 -29.12
CA ALA A 29 15.11 14.83 -29.41
C ALA A 29 15.27 15.05 -30.93
N ASP A 30 15.08 16.29 -31.37
CA ASP A 30 15.32 16.69 -32.77
C ASP A 30 16.81 16.91 -33.03
N GLN A 31 17.51 17.41 -32.02
CA GLN A 31 18.93 17.75 -32.09
C GLN A 31 19.69 17.08 -30.93
N VAL A 32 20.91 16.61 -31.23
CA VAL A 32 21.86 16.11 -30.22
C VAL A 32 23.17 16.86 -30.36
N ILE A 33 23.70 17.29 -29.22
CA ILE A 33 25.01 17.93 -29.12
C ILE A 33 25.82 17.16 -28.10
N ALA A 34 26.97 16.62 -28.53
CA ALA A 34 27.88 15.89 -27.66
C ALA A 34 29.15 16.71 -27.45
N VAL A 35 29.52 16.87 -26.18
CA VAL A 35 30.69 17.62 -25.72
C VAL A 35 31.45 16.81 -24.66
N ASP A 36 32.65 17.24 -24.32
CA ASP A 36 33.48 16.53 -23.34
C ASP A 36 33.31 17.10 -21.92
N GLN A 37 33.19 18.42 -21.77
CA GLN A 37 33.18 19.12 -20.48
C GLN A 37 32.07 20.18 -20.40
N LEU A 38 30.80 19.75 -20.49
CA LEU A 38 29.63 20.64 -20.52
C LEU A 38 29.51 21.56 -19.28
N CYS A 39 29.87 21.07 -18.09
CA CYS A 39 29.85 21.87 -16.85
C CYS A 39 31.17 22.62 -16.59
N GLY A 40 32.13 22.54 -17.52
CA GLY A 40 33.46 23.10 -17.40
C GLY A 40 33.77 24.03 -18.57
N ASN A 41 34.78 23.67 -19.36
CA ASN A 41 35.28 24.52 -20.45
C ASN A 41 34.26 24.78 -21.56
N GLU A 42 33.21 23.96 -21.69
CA GLU A 42 32.20 24.05 -22.75
C GLU A 42 30.84 24.54 -22.21
N MET A 43 30.81 25.20 -21.05
CA MET A 43 29.61 25.75 -20.42
C MET A 43 28.84 26.73 -21.29
N SER A 44 29.51 27.47 -22.18
CA SER A 44 28.85 28.39 -23.11
C SER A 44 27.86 27.69 -24.04
N ILE A 45 28.08 26.41 -24.36
CA ILE A 45 27.16 25.61 -25.18
C ILE A 45 25.87 25.33 -24.40
N ALA A 46 25.97 25.00 -23.11
CA ALA A 46 24.78 24.83 -22.27
C ALA A 46 23.97 26.14 -22.18
N ALA A 47 24.66 27.26 -21.95
CA ALA A 47 24.02 28.57 -21.88
C ALA A 47 23.32 28.98 -23.19
N GLU A 48 23.95 28.73 -24.34
CA GLU A 48 23.37 29.00 -25.66
C GLU A 48 22.03 28.27 -25.86
N HIS A 49 21.98 26.98 -25.52
CA HIS A 49 20.77 26.18 -25.69
C HIS A 49 19.70 26.47 -24.64
N LEU A 50 20.10 26.82 -23.42
CA LEU A 50 19.17 27.31 -22.39
C LEU A 50 18.53 28.66 -22.80
N GLY A 51 19.24 29.49 -23.56
CA GLY A 51 18.69 30.74 -24.11
C GLY A 51 17.80 30.54 -25.35
N ALA A 52 17.70 29.32 -25.87
CA ALA A 52 16.90 29.00 -27.06
C ALA A 52 15.44 28.68 -26.69
N SER A 53 14.56 28.56 -27.71
CA SER A 53 13.14 28.26 -27.51
C SER A 53 12.80 26.76 -27.45
N SER A 54 13.78 25.88 -27.65
CA SER A 54 13.61 24.43 -27.58
C SER A 54 13.73 23.91 -26.15
N ASP A 55 12.95 22.89 -25.78
CA ASP A 55 13.14 22.18 -24.51
C ASP A 55 14.55 21.55 -24.46
N VAL A 56 15.20 21.60 -23.31
CA VAL A 56 16.58 21.10 -23.16
C VAL A 56 16.60 19.92 -22.18
N LEU A 57 17.11 18.79 -22.66
CA LEU A 57 17.45 17.64 -21.82
C LEU A 57 18.97 17.53 -21.70
N ILE A 58 19.50 17.63 -20.49
CA ILE A 58 20.93 17.49 -20.22
C ILE A 58 21.20 16.12 -19.60
N ALA A 59 22.00 15.31 -20.29
CA ALA A 59 22.40 13.97 -19.82
C ALA A 59 23.58 14.04 -18.83
N CYS A 60 23.40 14.84 -17.77
CA CYS A 60 24.29 14.94 -16.62
C CYS A 60 23.51 15.37 -15.37
N GLY A 61 23.07 14.38 -14.58
CA GLY A 61 22.35 14.63 -13.33
C GLY A 61 23.25 15.14 -12.18
N GLN A 62 24.55 14.83 -12.20
CA GLN A 62 25.47 15.24 -11.12
C GLN A 62 25.68 16.74 -11.04
N GLN A 63 25.44 17.46 -12.14
CA GLN A 63 25.60 18.90 -12.22
C GLN A 63 24.23 19.58 -12.45
N ALA A 64 23.12 18.93 -12.09
CA ALA A 64 21.77 19.48 -12.23
C ALA A 64 21.64 20.88 -11.61
N ALA A 65 22.02 21.03 -10.33
CA ALA A 65 21.98 22.32 -9.63
C ALA A 65 22.86 23.40 -10.28
N PHE A 66 23.94 23.00 -10.95
CA PHE A 66 24.77 23.93 -11.70
C PHE A 66 24.05 24.41 -12.97
N PHE A 67 23.41 23.52 -13.72
CA PHE A 67 22.64 23.89 -14.91
C PHE A 67 21.36 24.66 -14.58
N GLU A 68 20.73 24.40 -13.44
CA GLU A 68 19.60 25.19 -12.93
C GLU A 68 20.03 26.63 -12.65
N ARG A 69 21.14 26.84 -11.93
CA ARG A 69 21.70 28.19 -11.73
C ARG A 69 22.09 28.86 -13.04
N LEU A 70 22.68 28.11 -13.98
CA LEU A 70 23.00 28.64 -15.30
C LEU A 70 21.74 29.06 -16.06
N ALA A 71 20.64 28.31 -15.94
CA ALA A 71 19.36 28.66 -16.53
C ALA A 71 18.74 29.92 -15.90
N GLU A 72 18.92 30.12 -14.59
CA GLU A 72 18.54 31.35 -13.88
C GLU A 72 19.36 32.56 -14.36
N ASP A 73 20.68 32.40 -14.51
CA ASP A 73 21.56 33.45 -15.03
C ASP A 73 21.18 33.83 -16.47
N VAL A 74 20.95 32.84 -17.34
CA VAL A 74 20.48 33.05 -18.71
C VAL A 74 19.12 33.76 -18.74
N TYR A 75 18.20 33.39 -17.85
CA TYR A 75 16.91 34.07 -17.73
C TYR A 75 17.10 35.53 -17.30
N ALA A 76 17.97 35.80 -16.34
CA ALA A 76 18.24 37.15 -15.88
C ALA A 76 18.76 38.05 -17.01
N GLU A 77 19.63 37.53 -17.87
CA GLU A 77 20.22 38.26 -19.00
C GLU A 77 19.28 38.41 -20.20
N THR A 78 18.53 37.35 -20.54
CA THR A 78 17.77 37.28 -21.80
C THR A 78 16.26 37.40 -21.62
N GLN A 79 15.76 37.38 -20.37
CA GLN A 79 14.34 37.30 -20.01
C GLN A 79 13.62 36.07 -20.58
N HIS A 80 14.40 35.03 -20.89
CA HIS A 80 13.92 33.77 -21.43
C HIS A 80 14.84 32.64 -20.99
N SER A 81 14.27 31.48 -20.70
CA SER A 81 15.05 30.27 -20.43
C SER A 81 14.23 29.06 -20.84
N ALA A 82 14.86 28.15 -21.56
CA ALA A 82 14.25 26.90 -21.99
C ALA A 82 13.86 26.04 -20.78
N PRO A 83 12.74 25.30 -20.84
CA PRO A 83 12.47 24.25 -19.89
C PRO A 83 13.64 23.26 -19.86
N LEU A 84 14.24 23.11 -18.67
CA LEU A 84 15.40 22.26 -18.43
C LEU A 84 14.98 21.00 -17.68
N GLN A 85 15.39 19.84 -18.19
CA GLN A 85 15.41 18.58 -17.45
C GLN A 85 16.83 18.03 -17.45
N SER A 86 17.25 17.44 -16.33
CA SER A 86 18.52 16.73 -16.23
C SER A 86 18.29 15.24 -15.96
N ILE A 87 19.20 14.40 -16.45
CA ILE A 87 19.20 12.96 -16.17
C ILE A 87 20.62 12.46 -15.96
N ASP A 88 20.79 11.63 -14.92
CA ASP A 88 22.02 10.90 -14.69
C ASP A 88 22.09 9.66 -15.59
N ILE A 89 22.99 9.71 -16.58
CA ILE A 89 23.39 8.57 -17.41
C ILE A 89 24.83 8.10 -17.13
N ARG A 90 25.50 8.72 -16.16
CA ARG A 90 26.89 8.45 -15.80
C ARG A 90 26.97 7.50 -14.62
N ASP A 91 26.57 7.92 -13.43
CA ASP A 91 26.73 7.10 -12.22
C ASP A 91 25.72 5.94 -12.24
N ARG A 92 24.50 6.19 -12.73
CA ARG A 92 23.47 5.16 -12.94
C ARG A 92 23.73 4.22 -14.12
N ALA A 93 24.65 4.56 -15.03
CA ALA A 93 24.85 3.75 -16.22
C ALA A 93 26.29 3.72 -16.76
N GLY A 94 26.83 4.85 -17.21
CA GLY A 94 28.08 4.94 -17.97
C GLY A 94 29.36 4.59 -17.21
N TRP A 95 29.40 4.77 -15.89
CA TRP A 95 30.50 4.34 -15.02
C TRP A 95 30.20 2.96 -14.45
N SER A 96 30.88 1.97 -15.03
CA SER A 96 30.79 0.54 -14.69
C SER A 96 32.20 -0.08 -14.72
N ALA A 97 32.29 -1.38 -14.40
CA ALA A 97 33.54 -2.12 -14.35
C ALA A 97 34.32 -2.04 -15.68
N PRO A 98 35.67 -2.14 -15.68
CA PRO A 98 36.47 -2.05 -16.91
C PRO A 98 36.16 -3.11 -17.97
N ASP A 99 35.60 -4.25 -17.58
CA ASP A 99 35.18 -5.34 -18.45
C ASP A 99 33.71 -5.28 -18.87
N ALA A 100 32.98 -4.23 -18.46
CA ALA A 100 31.61 -3.97 -18.88
C ALA A 100 31.48 -3.90 -20.40
N LYS A 101 30.42 -4.50 -20.95
CA LYS A 101 30.13 -4.47 -22.39
C LYS A 101 29.60 -3.09 -22.79
N PRO A 102 30.24 -2.35 -23.71
CA PRO A 102 29.78 -1.03 -24.14
C PRO A 102 28.33 -1.02 -24.65
N GLU A 103 27.93 -2.05 -25.39
CA GLU A 103 26.57 -2.19 -25.92
C GLU A 103 25.51 -2.23 -24.80
N ARG A 104 25.79 -2.91 -23.68
CA ARG A 104 24.91 -2.95 -22.51
C ARG A 104 24.85 -1.61 -21.79
N LEU A 105 25.99 -0.92 -21.68
CA LEU A 105 26.05 0.43 -21.09
C LEU A 105 25.21 1.42 -21.89
N HIS A 106 25.36 1.43 -23.22
CA HIS A 106 24.59 2.30 -24.11
C HIS A 106 23.09 1.98 -24.05
N ALA A 107 22.73 0.69 -24.01
CA ALA A 107 21.36 0.25 -23.85
C ALA A 107 20.76 0.67 -22.49
N LYS A 108 21.53 0.56 -21.41
CA LYS A 108 21.15 1.01 -20.06
C LYS A 108 20.95 2.54 -20.03
N GLN A 109 21.85 3.32 -20.62
CA GLN A 109 21.69 4.78 -20.76
C GLN A 109 20.42 5.14 -21.55
N ALA A 110 20.19 4.50 -22.70
CA ALA A 110 19.00 4.72 -23.52
C ALA A 110 17.70 4.35 -22.79
N ALA A 111 17.70 3.25 -22.03
CA ALA A 111 16.56 2.84 -21.23
C ALA A 111 16.18 3.89 -20.18
N LEU A 112 17.18 4.42 -19.44
CA LEU A 112 16.97 5.47 -18.45
C LEU A 112 16.42 6.76 -19.08
N VAL A 113 17.00 7.19 -20.21
CA VAL A 113 16.54 8.39 -20.93
C VAL A 113 15.11 8.23 -21.41
N ALA A 114 14.76 7.08 -21.98
CA ALA A 114 13.41 6.80 -22.45
C ALA A 114 12.38 6.80 -21.32
N ALA A 115 12.72 6.22 -20.16
CA ALA A 115 11.85 6.24 -18.99
C ALA A 115 11.63 7.66 -18.44
N ALA A 116 12.65 8.52 -18.48
CA ALA A 116 12.54 9.92 -18.06
C ALA A 116 11.66 10.79 -18.97
N GLN A 117 11.29 10.29 -20.16
CA GLN A 117 10.32 10.97 -21.04
C GLN A 117 8.86 10.63 -20.71
N LEU A 118 8.63 9.69 -19.80
CA LEU A 118 7.27 9.35 -19.40
C LEU A 118 6.64 10.51 -18.62
N PRO A 119 5.33 10.77 -18.80
CA PRO A 119 4.64 11.81 -18.05
C PRO A 119 4.77 11.57 -16.54
N ALA A 120 5.17 12.60 -15.80
CA ALA A 120 5.17 12.55 -14.35
C ALA A 120 3.70 12.56 -13.86
N PRO A 121 3.27 11.59 -13.05
CA PRO A 121 1.99 11.65 -12.35
C PRO A 121 1.94 12.85 -11.39
N MET A 122 0.76 13.42 -11.20
CA MET A 122 0.53 14.54 -10.29
C MET A 122 -0.24 14.08 -9.06
N ALA A 123 0.26 14.43 -7.87
CA ALA A 123 -0.44 14.19 -6.63
C ALA A 123 -1.13 15.48 -6.13
N PRO A 124 -2.35 15.40 -5.58
CA PRO A 124 -2.97 16.54 -4.92
C PRO A 124 -2.20 16.87 -3.64
N ALA A 125 -2.13 18.16 -3.30
CA ALA A 125 -1.56 18.64 -2.05
C ALA A 125 -2.63 19.32 -1.20
N LYS A 126 -2.42 19.37 0.11
CA LYS A 126 -3.24 20.10 1.08
C LYS A 126 -2.37 20.98 1.95
N THR A 127 -2.92 22.07 2.45
CA THR A 127 -2.21 22.99 3.34
C THR A 127 -2.28 22.49 4.80
N ILE A 128 -1.14 22.49 5.48
CA ILE A 128 -1.01 22.32 6.93
C ILE A 128 -0.53 23.66 7.50
N GLN A 129 -1.13 24.09 8.61
CA GLN A 129 -0.70 25.29 9.32
C GLN A 129 -0.06 24.91 10.65
N SER A 130 1.05 25.57 10.99
CA SER A 130 1.71 25.49 12.28
C SER A 130 1.96 26.90 12.80
N SER A 131 1.49 27.19 14.00
CA SER A 131 1.72 28.46 14.70
C SER A 131 2.99 28.43 15.56
N GLY A 132 3.74 27.33 15.54
CA GLY A 132 4.96 27.15 16.32
C GLY A 132 4.72 26.83 17.79
N VAL A 133 3.52 26.37 18.18
CA VAL A 133 3.29 25.91 19.56
C VAL A 133 4.01 24.58 19.76
N CYS A 134 4.97 24.53 20.69
CA CYS A 134 5.83 23.38 20.89
C CYS A 134 5.70 22.79 22.29
N CYS A 135 5.50 21.48 22.39
CA CYS A 135 5.59 20.74 23.65
C CYS A 135 6.87 19.91 23.69
N ILE A 136 7.66 20.06 24.75
CA ILE A 136 8.88 19.29 25.00
C ILE A 136 8.64 18.38 26.20
N VAL A 137 8.90 17.08 26.09
CA VAL A 137 8.71 16.13 27.21
C VAL A 137 10.00 15.36 27.47
N GLY A 138 10.55 15.42 28.68
CA GLY A 138 11.78 14.70 29.02
C GLY A 138 12.35 15.00 30.40
N PRO A 139 13.58 14.54 30.70
CA PRO A 139 14.26 14.88 31.95
C PRO A 139 14.54 16.39 32.04
N THR A 140 14.58 16.93 33.26
CA THR A 140 14.61 18.38 33.51
C THR A 140 15.76 19.07 32.77
N GLU A 141 16.98 18.55 32.86
CA GLU A 141 18.15 19.21 32.25
C GLU A 141 18.05 19.30 30.72
N GLN A 142 17.70 18.20 30.05
CA GLN A 142 17.63 18.13 28.59
C GLN A 142 16.41 18.88 28.05
N ALA A 143 15.25 18.81 28.72
CA ALA A 143 14.05 19.54 28.30
C ALA A 143 14.27 21.05 28.36
N ILE A 144 14.87 21.55 29.45
CA ILE A 144 15.17 22.99 29.61
C ILE A 144 16.26 23.43 28.63
N ARG A 145 17.27 22.60 28.39
CA ARG A 145 18.29 22.87 27.36
C ARG A 145 17.65 23.00 25.97
N MET A 146 16.78 22.07 25.60
CA MET A 146 16.06 22.11 24.33
C MET A 146 15.17 23.35 24.23
N ALA A 147 14.45 23.70 25.31
CA ALA A 147 13.66 24.93 25.37
C ALA A 147 14.50 26.17 25.03
N GLY A 148 15.69 26.28 25.62
CA GLY A 148 16.62 27.36 25.34
C GLY A 148 17.08 27.43 23.89
N LEU A 149 17.13 26.30 23.18
CA LEU A 149 17.54 26.24 21.77
C LEU A 149 16.42 26.66 20.80
N VAL A 150 15.15 26.47 21.18
CA VAL A 150 14.01 26.66 20.26
C VAL A 150 13.07 27.82 20.63
N GLN A 151 13.20 28.40 21.84
CA GLN A 151 12.35 29.48 22.36
C GLN A 151 12.29 30.74 21.49
N ASP A 152 13.27 30.98 20.61
CA ASP A 152 13.29 32.18 19.77
C ASP A 152 12.24 32.14 18.64
N GLU A 153 11.86 30.94 18.18
CA GLU A 153 10.89 30.75 17.09
C GLU A 153 9.62 30.03 17.55
N LEU A 154 9.70 29.21 18.61
CA LEU A 154 8.60 28.36 19.07
C LEU A 154 8.01 28.85 20.41
N GLY A 155 6.69 28.73 20.56
CA GLY A 155 5.99 28.91 21.83
C GLY A 155 6.10 27.65 22.68
N VAL A 156 7.05 27.61 23.61
CA VAL A 156 7.48 26.35 24.28
C VAL A 156 6.78 26.10 25.61
N THR A 157 6.27 24.88 25.78
CA THR A 157 5.90 24.29 27.08
C THR A 157 6.74 23.04 27.35
N CYS A 158 7.45 23.03 28.48
CA CYS A 158 8.28 21.91 28.92
C CYS A 158 7.59 21.07 29.99
N ILE A 159 7.43 19.78 29.74
CA ILE A 159 6.93 18.80 30.69
C ILE A 159 8.09 17.93 31.18
N VAL A 160 8.51 18.16 32.42
CA VAL A 160 9.59 17.40 33.05
C VAL A 160 9.07 16.14 33.73
N ASN A 161 9.76 15.02 33.59
CA ASN A 161 9.32 13.71 34.07
C ASN A 161 10.15 13.13 35.22
N ASP A 162 11.13 13.88 35.73
CA ASP A 162 12.06 13.46 36.78
C ASP A 162 11.98 14.33 38.05
N ALA A 163 12.91 14.09 38.98
CA ALA A 163 13.06 14.86 40.21
C ALA A 163 14.23 15.87 40.08
N GLY A 164 14.49 16.35 38.87
CA GLY A 164 15.54 17.34 38.61
C GLY A 164 15.32 18.67 39.34
N PRO A 165 16.32 19.56 39.34
CA PRO A 165 16.24 20.84 40.05
C PRO A 165 15.13 21.71 39.49
N ILE A 166 14.25 22.20 40.36
CA ILE A 166 13.18 23.14 39.99
C ILE A 166 13.82 24.44 39.52
N GLN A 167 13.56 24.81 38.27
CA GLN A 167 14.10 26.02 37.67
C GLN A 167 13.30 27.26 38.08
N LEU A 168 13.93 28.43 38.03
CA LEU A 168 13.21 29.70 38.15
C LEU A 168 12.24 29.86 36.96
N PRO A 169 11.06 30.45 37.17
CA PRO A 169 10.15 30.75 36.06
C PRO A 169 10.85 31.61 35.00
N SER A 170 10.79 31.15 33.74
CA SER A 170 11.26 31.90 32.57
C SER A 170 10.10 32.68 31.97
N ALA A 171 10.39 33.81 31.31
CA ALA A 171 9.40 34.51 30.49
C ALA A 171 9.27 33.90 29.07
N ALA A 172 10.23 33.05 28.68
CA ALA A 172 10.35 32.52 27.32
C ALA A 172 9.72 31.14 27.13
N TYR A 173 9.46 30.39 28.21
CA TYR A 173 8.85 29.07 28.15
C TYR A 173 8.18 28.71 29.48
N ASP A 174 7.14 27.89 29.39
CA ASP A 174 6.45 27.35 30.57
C ASP A 174 7.05 26.00 31.00
N VAL A 175 7.00 25.71 32.31
CA VAL A 175 7.47 24.43 32.86
C VAL A 175 6.36 23.80 33.71
N ALA A 176 6.13 22.52 33.51
CA ALA A 176 5.27 21.70 34.36
C ALA A 176 5.92 20.33 34.59
N LYS A 177 5.56 19.67 35.69
CA LYS A 177 5.92 18.28 35.96
C LYS A 177 4.76 17.37 35.58
N GLY A 178 5.02 16.24 34.91
CA GLY A 178 3.95 15.31 34.56
C GLY A 178 4.45 14.06 33.84
N GLN A 179 3.55 13.09 33.66
CA GLN A 179 3.85 11.85 32.94
C GLN A 179 2.99 11.76 31.69
N LEU A 180 3.63 11.63 30.51
CA LEU A 180 2.91 11.41 29.25
C LEU A 180 2.26 10.01 29.24
N THR A 181 0.95 9.95 29.03
CA THR A 181 0.17 8.70 28.95
C THR A 181 -0.31 8.37 27.55
N GLY A 182 -0.43 9.37 26.67
CA GLY A 182 -0.84 9.17 25.27
C GLY A 182 -0.48 10.35 24.38
N ALA A 183 -0.26 10.09 23.10
CA ALA A 183 0.01 11.10 22.09
C ALA A 183 -0.68 10.72 20.78
N TYR A 184 -1.32 11.69 20.12
CA TYR A 184 -2.07 11.52 18.88
C TYR A 184 -1.84 12.72 17.94
N GLY A 185 -2.17 12.56 16.66
CA GLY A 185 -2.12 13.65 15.68
C GLY A 185 -0.76 13.82 15.00
N ALA A 186 -0.60 14.92 14.27
CA ALA A 186 0.57 15.22 13.44
C ALA A 186 0.89 16.72 13.52
N LEU A 187 1.90 17.17 12.76
CA LEU A 187 2.27 18.59 12.63
C LEU A 187 1.04 19.51 12.56
N GLY A 188 0.99 20.50 13.46
CA GLY A 188 -0.11 21.46 13.57
C GLY A 188 -1.31 21.02 14.42
N ASN A 189 -1.35 19.76 14.87
CA ASN A 189 -2.49 19.22 15.64
C ASN A 189 -2.10 18.00 16.50
N PHE A 190 -1.00 18.07 17.24
CA PHE A 190 -0.68 17.04 18.23
C PHE A 190 -1.55 17.20 19.47
N LYS A 191 -2.11 16.08 19.94
CA LYS A 191 -2.89 15.98 21.16
C LYS A 191 -2.17 15.08 22.15
N LEU A 192 -1.73 15.67 23.26
CA LEU A 192 -0.95 15.00 24.30
C LEU A 192 -1.78 14.83 25.56
N GLU A 193 -1.76 13.63 26.14
CA GLU A 193 -2.43 13.30 27.39
C GLU A 193 -1.41 13.04 28.49
N PHE A 194 -1.64 13.64 29.66
CA PHE A 194 -0.74 13.57 30.80
C PHE A 194 -1.46 13.12 32.08
N ALA A 195 -0.76 12.33 32.89
CA ALA A 195 -1.12 12.03 34.27
C ALA A 195 -0.29 12.88 35.24
N HIS A 196 -0.89 13.21 36.38
CA HIS A 196 -0.24 13.94 37.49
C HIS A 196 0.44 15.26 37.07
N LEU A 197 -0.22 16.04 36.21
CA LEU A 197 0.34 17.30 35.71
C LEU A 197 0.33 18.37 36.82
N GLN A 198 1.50 18.95 37.10
CA GLN A 198 1.73 20.01 38.08
C GLN A 198 2.44 21.19 37.41
N PRO A 199 1.74 22.29 37.09
CA PRO A 199 2.37 23.52 36.62
C PRO A 199 3.37 24.08 37.64
N LEU A 200 4.44 24.73 37.18
CA LEU A 200 5.34 25.46 38.06
C LEU A 200 4.60 26.63 38.70
N HIS A 201 4.74 26.80 40.02
CA HIS A 201 4.10 27.92 40.71
C HIS A 201 4.89 29.22 40.50
N PRO A 202 4.29 30.27 39.91
CA PRO A 202 5.03 31.47 39.49
C PRO A 202 5.27 32.49 40.62
N ALA A 203 4.60 32.38 41.78
CA ALA A 203 4.66 33.45 42.79
C ALA A 203 5.99 33.48 43.56
N GLY A 204 6.51 34.71 43.78
CA GLY A 204 7.85 34.95 44.29
C GLY A 204 7.94 35.35 45.77
N ARG A 205 8.35 34.39 46.62
CA ARG A 205 9.15 34.47 47.87
C ARG A 205 9.04 33.11 48.59
N GLY A 206 10.13 32.37 48.72
CA GLY A 206 10.15 31.06 49.39
C GLY A 206 10.76 29.96 48.53
N GLU A 207 10.54 28.70 48.92
CA GLU A 207 10.96 27.54 48.13
C GLU A 207 10.17 27.46 46.82
N LEU A 208 10.86 27.14 45.72
CA LEU A 208 10.23 26.86 44.45
C LEU A 208 9.46 25.54 44.54
N GLY A 209 8.29 25.49 43.91
CA GLY A 209 7.42 24.34 43.96
C GLY A 209 6.49 24.26 42.77
N TYR A 210 5.83 23.13 42.64
CA TYR A 210 4.77 22.93 41.67
C TYR A 210 3.40 23.10 42.34
N GLU A 211 2.39 23.45 41.55
CA GLU A 211 1.02 23.50 41.99
C GLU A 211 0.44 22.09 42.30
N ALA A 212 -0.81 22.05 42.76
CA ALA A 212 -1.51 20.80 43.03
C ALA A 212 -1.62 19.94 41.77
N ALA A 213 -1.35 18.65 41.91
CA ALA A 213 -1.40 17.70 40.80
C ALA A 213 -2.81 17.53 40.26
N LYS A 214 -2.96 17.78 38.96
CA LYS A 214 -4.14 17.39 38.21
C LYS A 214 -4.01 15.91 37.86
N PRO A 215 -5.00 15.06 38.20
CA PRO A 215 -4.90 13.62 37.93
C PRO A 215 -4.77 13.32 36.44
N THR A 216 -5.48 14.09 35.60
CA THR A 216 -5.44 14.00 34.13
C THR A 216 -5.40 15.39 33.52
N ALA A 217 -4.62 15.57 32.46
CA ALA A 217 -4.55 16.82 31.69
C ALA A 217 -4.38 16.52 30.19
N ARG A 218 -4.81 17.47 29.36
CA ARG A 218 -4.63 17.44 27.90
C ARG A 218 -3.92 18.72 27.46
N SER A 219 -3.06 18.60 26.46
CA SER A 219 -2.37 19.72 25.82
C SER A 219 -2.40 19.52 24.31
N GLU A 220 -2.54 20.62 23.58
CA GLU A 220 -2.47 20.65 22.12
C GLU A 220 -1.23 21.46 21.71
N CYS A 221 -0.51 20.97 20.71
CA CYS A 221 0.68 21.65 20.18
C CYS A 221 0.85 21.35 18.69
N ASP A 222 1.59 22.20 18.00
CA ASP A 222 1.91 22.03 16.58
C ASP A 222 3.13 21.13 16.39
N VAL A 223 4.11 21.24 17.30
CA VAL A 223 5.38 20.52 17.29
C VAL A 223 5.56 19.77 18.61
N PHE A 224 5.97 18.50 18.54
CA PHE A 224 6.20 17.68 19.72
C PHE A 224 7.64 17.12 19.73
N ILE A 225 8.41 17.51 20.76
CA ILE A 225 9.76 17.02 20.99
C ILE A 225 9.76 16.06 22.20
N ASP A 226 10.06 14.80 21.95
CA ASP A 226 10.09 13.71 22.92
C ASP A 226 11.53 13.30 23.27
N LEU A 227 11.95 13.68 24.47
CA LEU A 227 13.27 13.43 25.05
C LEU A 227 13.18 12.47 26.23
N ARG A 228 12.09 11.71 26.37
CA ARG A 228 11.87 10.83 27.54
C ARG A 228 12.93 9.73 27.70
N GLY A 229 13.65 9.40 26.63
CA GLY A 229 14.68 8.35 26.61
C GLY A 229 14.17 6.91 26.70
N GLY A 230 12.85 6.73 26.66
CA GLY A 230 12.20 5.44 26.43
C GLY A 230 11.82 5.24 24.97
N ALA A 231 10.96 4.25 24.70
CA ALA A 231 10.41 4.06 23.37
C ALA A 231 9.70 5.34 22.88
N PRO A 232 9.83 5.69 21.58
CA PRO A 232 9.11 6.80 20.99
C PRO A 232 7.61 6.71 21.25
N ALA A 233 6.95 7.87 21.36
CA ALA A 233 5.49 7.96 21.53
C ALA A 233 4.71 7.45 20.30
N PHE A 234 5.34 7.48 19.13
CA PHE A 234 4.77 7.00 17.88
C PHE A 234 5.65 5.93 17.24
N PRO A 235 5.07 4.88 16.63
CA PRO A 235 5.83 3.96 15.81
C PRO A 235 6.40 4.69 14.58
N SER A 236 7.56 4.22 14.10
CA SER A 236 8.27 4.77 12.94
C SER A 236 8.39 6.30 12.99
N HIS A 237 8.83 6.81 14.15
CA HIS A 237 8.82 8.23 14.47
C HIS A 237 9.49 9.13 13.43
N GLU A 238 10.51 8.62 12.74
CA GLU A 238 11.24 9.32 11.67
C GLU A 238 10.33 9.71 10.50
N LYS A 239 9.22 8.99 10.30
CA LYS A 239 8.24 9.24 9.24
C LYS A 239 7.11 10.20 9.68
N ARG A 240 7.09 10.70 10.92
CA ARG A 240 6.00 11.54 11.46
C ARG A 240 6.40 13.02 11.52
N ASN A 241 5.88 13.81 10.57
CA ASN A 241 6.12 15.25 10.50
C ASN A 241 5.76 15.97 11.81
N GLY A 242 6.64 16.87 12.26
CA GLY A 242 6.47 17.66 13.48
C GLY A 242 6.70 16.90 14.78
N TYR A 243 6.99 15.60 14.73
CA TYR A 243 7.38 14.80 15.88
C TYR A 243 8.88 14.53 15.85
N PHE A 244 9.58 14.88 16.92
CA PHE A 244 11.02 14.67 17.04
C PHE A 244 11.30 13.84 18.28
N TRP A 245 11.97 12.71 18.11
CA TRP A 245 12.40 11.85 19.22
C TRP A 245 13.92 11.80 19.28
N ALA A 246 14.47 11.90 20.48
CA ALA A 246 15.88 11.62 20.74
C ALA A 246 16.08 10.91 22.07
N ASP A 247 17.10 10.05 22.10
CA ASP A 247 17.63 9.53 23.36
C ASP A 247 18.42 10.67 24.05
N PRO A 248 17.99 11.14 25.24
CA PRO A 248 18.63 12.23 25.96
C PRO A 248 20.09 11.92 26.35
N LYS A 249 20.54 10.66 26.26
CA LYS A 249 21.93 10.25 26.52
C LYS A 249 22.85 10.44 25.32
N LYS A 250 22.33 10.56 24.10
CA LYS A 250 23.14 10.74 22.89
C LYS A 250 23.46 12.21 22.68
N THR A 251 24.75 12.53 22.47
CA THR A 251 25.21 13.90 22.21
C THR A 251 25.04 14.28 20.74
N GLY A 252 24.65 15.52 20.45
CA GLY A 252 24.53 16.09 19.10
C GLY A 252 23.14 16.01 18.46
N GLU A 253 22.27 15.09 18.90
CA GLU A 253 20.90 14.97 18.38
C GLU A 253 20.02 16.16 18.76
N LEU A 254 20.22 16.76 19.93
CA LEU A 254 19.41 17.87 20.43
C LEU A 254 19.56 19.12 19.54
N GLU A 255 20.78 19.47 19.14
CA GLU A 255 21.05 20.62 18.27
C GLU A 255 20.46 20.42 16.88
N ARG A 256 20.61 19.21 16.33
CA ARG A 256 20.04 18.85 15.02
C ARG A 256 18.52 18.95 15.05
N ILE A 257 17.87 18.39 16.07
CA ILE A 257 16.42 18.47 16.25
C ILE A 257 15.97 19.91 16.44
N ALA A 258 16.68 20.69 17.25
CA ALA A 258 16.33 22.09 17.48
C ALA A 258 16.34 22.91 16.18
N LEU A 259 17.34 22.70 15.32
CA LEU A 259 17.43 23.37 14.03
C LEU A 259 16.20 23.05 13.15
N THR A 260 15.88 21.77 12.99
CA THR A 260 14.73 21.34 12.16
C THR A 260 13.39 21.74 12.77
N ALA A 261 13.23 21.65 14.10
CA ALA A 261 11.98 21.99 14.77
C ALA A 261 11.62 23.48 14.63
N ARG A 262 12.63 24.37 14.62
CA ARG A 262 12.45 25.82 14.41
C ARG A 262 11.91 26.17 13.02
N GLU A 263 12.17 25.33 12.03
CA GLU A 263 11.68 25.51 10.66
C GLU A 263 10.23 25.04 10.49
N MET A 264 9.63 24.41 11.50
CA MET A 264 8.26 23.88 11.47
C MET A 264 7.20 24.93 11.83
N VAL A 265 7.40 26.19 11.42
CA VAL A 265 6.47 27.32 11.64
C VAL A 265 6.02 27.88 10.29
N GLY A 266 4.71 28.06 10.12
CA GLY A 266 4.13 28.63 8.90
C GLY A 266 3.15 27.70 8.20
N GLU A 267 2.99 27.91 6.90
CA GLU A 267 2.12 27.13 6.04
C GLU A 267 2.95 26.14 5.21
N PHE A 268 2.56 24.86 5.25
CA PHE A 268 3.23 23.78 4.55
C PHE A 268 2.27 23.14 3.56
N GLU A 269 2.78 22.74 2.39
CA GLU A 269 2.05 21.87 1.48
C GLU A 269 2.38 20.42 1.78
N LYS A 270 1.34 19.63 2.05
CA LYS A 270 1.45 18.18 2.26
C LYS A 270 0.77 17.43 1.13
N THR A 271 1.52 16.57 0.48
CA THR A 271 1.01 15.65 -0.53
C THR A 271 -0.03 14.69 0.06
N VAL A 272 -1.16 14.54 -0.64
CA VAL A 272 -2.16 13.52 -0.39
C VAL A 272 -1.78 12.28 -1.21
N TYR A 273 -0.99 11.42 -0.58
CA TYR A 273 -0.33 10.29 -1.22
C TYR A 273 -1.27 9.22 -1.79
N PHE A 274 -2.41 8.99 -1.15
CA PHE A 274 -3.29 7.87 -1.46
C PHE A 274 -4.70 8.31 -1.84
N ARG A 275 -5.31 7.53 -2.72
CA ARG A 275 -6.74 7.52 -2.99
C ARG A 275 -7.33 6.19 -2.53
N LEU A 276 -8.46 6.25 -1.84
CA LEU A 276 -9.25 5.09 -1.45
C LEU A 276 -10.52 5.03 -2.31
N GLU A 277 -10.74 3.89 -2.95
CA GLU A 277 -12.02 3.54 -3.59
C GLU A 277 -12.79 2.59 -2.65
N GLU A 278 -13.72 3.16 -1.88
CA GLU A 278 -14.46 2.45 -0.83
C GLU A 278 -15.23 1.24 -1.38
N SER A 279 -15.76 1.34 -2.60
CA SER A 279 -16.52 0.27 -3.25
C SER A 279 -15.71 -1.00 -3.55
N LEU A 280 -14.38 -0.89 -3.62
CA LEU A 280 -13.46 -2.01 -3.81
C LEU A 280 -12.89 -2.53 -2.48
N CYS A 281 -13.16 -1.88 -1.36
CA CYS A 281 -12.57 -2.23 -0.07
C CYS A 281 -13.19 -3.51 0.50
N ALA A 282 -12.37 -4.54 0.72
CA ALA A 282 -12.80 -5.80 1.34
C ALA A 282 -12.58 -5.83 2.87
N HIS A 283 -12.51 -4.66 3.52
CA HIS A 283 -12.15 -4.54 4.93
C HIS A 283 -13.22 -5.11 5.85
N SER A 284 -14.48 -4.77 5.63
CA SER A 284 -15.61 -5.30 6.39
C SER A 284 -16.86 -5.37 5.51
N ARG A 285 -17.79 -6.24 5.89
CA ARG A 285 -19.14 -6.24 5.32
C ARG A 285 -20.13 -6.62 6.41
N ALA A 286 -21.15 -5.78 6.60
CA ALA A 286 -22.17 -6.00 7.64
C ALA A 286 -21.56 -6.18 9.05
N ASN A 287 -20.57 -5.34 9.40
CA ASN A 287 -19.82 -5.40 10.66
C ASN A 287 -19.04 -6.70 10.90
N LYS A 288 -18.77 -7.48 9.86
CA LYS A 288 -17.86 -8.64 9.93
C LYS A 288 -16.49 -8.22 9.42
N PRO A 289 -15.43 -8.26 10.26
CA PRO A 289 -14.09 -7.93 9.82
C PRO A 289 -13.60 -8.93 8.77
N GLY A 290 -12.94 -8.41 7.75
CA GLY A 290 -12.36 -9.13 6.62
C GLY A 290 -10.89 -8.78 6.45
N CYS A 291 -10.54 -8.15 5.33
CA CYS A 291 -9.15 -7.84 5.00
C CYS A 291 -8.57 -6.74 5.90
N THR A 292 -7.46 -7.02 6.58
CA THR A 292 -6.72 -6.06 7.43
C THR A 292 -5.33 -5.69 6.90
N ARG A 293 -4.91 -6.25 5.75
CA ARG A 293 -3.53 -6.14 5.23
C ARG A 293 -2.95 -4.72 5.27
N CYS A 294 -3.71 -3.69 4.85
CA CYS A 294 -3.23 -2.30 4.89
C CYS A 294 -3.05 -1.74 6.31
N LEU A 295 -3.90 -2.15 7.27
CA LEU A 295 -3.79 -1.79 8.68
C LEU A 295 -2.52 -2.42 9.27
N ASP A 296 -2.31 -3.70 8.97
CA ASP A 296 -1.22 -4.51 9.55
C ASP A 296 0.17 -4.03 9.10
N VAL A 297 0.27 -3.43 7.91
CA VAL A 297 1.54 -2.93 7.36
C VAL A 297 1.77 -1.44 7.55
N CYS A 298 0.83 -0.67 8.11
CA CYS A 298 0.98 0.78 8.21
C CYS A 298 1.97 1.18 9.32
N PRO A 299 3.17 1.67 8.98
CA PRO A 299 4.22 1.92 9.98
C PRO A 299 3.93 3.13 10.86
N THR A 300 3.08 4.05 10.39
CA THR A 300 2.71 5.28 11.10
C THR A 300 1.34 5.23 11.74
N GLU A 301 0.62 4.10 11.64
CA GLU A 301 -0.77 3.97 12.11
C GLU A 301 -1.71 5.04 11.54
N ALA A 302 -1.47 5.48 10.30
CA ALA A 302 -2.32 6.42 9.59
C ALA A 302 -3.66 5.82 9.13
N ILE A 303 -3.81 4.49 9.20
CA ILE A 303 -4.95 3.77 8.67
C ILE A 303 -5.75 3.18 9.82
N PHE A 304 -7.06 3.35 9.80
CA PHE A 304 -7.97 2.81 10.82
C PHE A 304 -9.28 2.32 10.20
N SER A 305 -9.97 1.43 10.91
CA SER A 305 -11.29 0.93 10.52
C SER A 305 -12.37 2.02 10.64
N PHE A 306 -13.19 2.17 9.60
CA PHE A 306 -14.28 3.13 9.55
C PHE A 306 -15.52 2.47 8.92
N GLY A 307 -16.28 1.74 9.74
CA GLY A 307 -17.44 0.97 9.27
C GLY A 307 -17.04 -0.20 8.39
N ASP A 308 -17.58 -0.25 7.16
CA ASP A 308 -17.31 -1.33 6.21
C ASP A 308 -16.01 -1.12 5.38
N HIS A 309 -15.38 0.05 5.48
CA HIS A 309 -14.11 0.36 4.82
C HIS A 309 -13.08 0.88 5.83
N ILE A 310 -11.86 1.12 5.36
CA ILE A 310 -10.81 1.81 6.12
C ILE A 310 -10.88 3.32 5.87
N GLN A 311 -10.19 4.10 6.68
CA GLN A 311 -9.91 5.51 6.44
C GLN A 311 -8.41 5.75 6.58
N ILE A 312 -7.86 6.61 5.72
CA ILE A 312 -6.43 7.01 5.75
C ILE A 312 -6.36 8.46 6.20
N ASP A 313 -5.74 8.73 7.33
CA ASP A 313 -5.43 10.07 7.79
C ASP A 313 -4.24 10.64 7.01
N SER A 314 -4.52 11.61 6.14
CA SER A 314 -3.50 12.28 5.34
C SER A 314 -2.58 13.17 6.16
N ASP A 315 -2.97 13.63 7.36
CA ASP A 315 -2.07 14.38 8.27
C ASP A 315 -1.01 13.46 8.88
N ILE A 316 -1.35 12.21 9.16
CA ILE A 316 -0.43 11.22 9.73
C ILE A 316 0.36 10.48 8.66
N CYS A 317 -0.23 10.25 7.49
CA CYS A 317 0.37 9.48 6.42
C CYS A 317 1.73 10.04 5.96
N ALA A 318 2.72 9.15 5.82
CA ALA A 318 4.07 9.47 5.37
C ALA A 318 4.35 9.11 3.90
N GLY A 319 3.42 8.46 3.20
CA GLY A 319 3.61 8.14 1.77
C GLY A 319 4.50 6.92 1.46
N CYS A 320 4.81 6.06 2.44
CA CYS A 320 5.69 4.89 2.22
C CYS A 320 5.20 3.92 1.13
N GLY A 321 3.89 3.72 1.00
CA GLY A 321 3.28 2.91 -0.07
C GLY A 321 3.00 1.45 0.25
N SER A 322 3.38 0.94 1.43
CA SER A 322 3.15 -0.46 1.82
C SER A 322 1.68 -0.88 1.76
N CYS A 323 0.76 0.01 2.15
CA CYS A 323 -0.67 -0.26 2.11
C CYS A 323 -1.20 -0.46 0.68
N ALA A 324 -0.66 0.27 -0.31
CA ALA A 324 -1.00 0.07 -1.71
C ALA A 324 -0.38 -1.22 -2.25
N ALA A 325 0.84 -1.56 -1.81
CA ALA A 325 1.54 -2.79 -2.19
C ALA A 325 0.75 -4.05 -1.83
N VAL A 326 0.18 -4.08 -0.62
CA VAL A 326 -0.56 -5.25 -0.10
C VAL A 326 -2.05 -5.25 -0.44
N CYS A 327 -2.58 -4.18 -1.06
CA CYS A 327 -4.02 -4.06 -1.33
C CYS A 327 -4.44 -4.96 -2.51
N PRO A 328 -5.19 -6.05 -2.27
CA PRO A 328 -5.45 -7.03 -3.31
C PRO A 328 -6.53 -6.59 -4.30
N THR A 329 -7.45 -5.74 -3.86
CA THR A 329 -8.55 -5.22 -4.69
C THR A 329 -8.19 -3.91 -5.40
N SER A 330 -6.98 -3.39 -5.17
CA SER A 330 -6.58 -2.05 -5.61
C SER A 330 -7.52 -0.94 -5.11
N ALA A 331 -8.17 -1.15 -3.95
CA ALA A 331 -8.95 -0.11 -3.28
C ALA A 331 -8.06 1.05 -2.81
N VAL A 332 -6.80 0.78 -2.45
CA VAL A 332 -5.81 1.79 -2.08
C VAL A 332 -4.81 1.95 -3.22
N THR A 333 -4.75 3.14 -3.81
CA THR A 333 -3.82 3.47 -4.90
C THR A 333 -3.00 4.71 -4.56
N MET A 334 -1.75 4.77 -5.03
CA MET A 334 -0.90 5.94 -4.89
C MET A 334 -1.18 6.98 -5.98
N ASN A 335 -1.20 8.26 -5.61
CA ASN A 335 -1.39 9.37 -6.56
C ASN A 335 -0.06 9.79 -7.22
N GLU A 336 1.02 9.85 -6.44
CA GLU A 336 2.34 10.35 -6.90
C GLU A 336 3.12 9.37 -7.77
N THR A 337 2.85 8.07 -7.68
CA THR A 337 3.50 7.01 -8.46
C THR A 337 2.55 5.82 -8.52
N PRO A 338 1.46 5.93 -9.30
CA PRO A 338 0.50 4.86 -9.43
C PRO A 338 1.17 3.62 -10.04
N PHE A 339 0.57 2.45 -9.83
CA PHE A 339 1.06 1.17 -10.32
C PHE A 339 1.29 1.16 -11.84
N GLU A 340 0.42 1.85 -12.58
CA GLU A 340 0.48 2.03 -14.02
C GLU A 340 1.73 2.82 -14.45
N ALA A 341 2.17 3.81 -13.65
CA ALA A 341 3.38 4.57 -13.95
C ALA A 341 4.63 3.70 -13.75
N ILE A 342 4.67 2.90 -12.68
CA ILE A 342 5.78 1.98 -12.40
C ILE A 342 5.88 0.92 -13.51
N THR A 343 4.78 0.23 -13.79
CA THR A 343 4.73 -0.82 -14.83
C THR A 343 5.11 -0.27 -16.20
N LYS A 344 4.69 0.97 -16.53
CA LYS A 344 5.08 1.61 -17.78
C LYS A 344 6.56 1.93 -17.87
N ALA A 345 7.16 2.46 -16.80
CA ALA A 345 8.58 2.74 -16.75
C ALA A 345 9.41 1.46 -16.92
N VAL A 346 9.03 0.41 -16.19
CA VAL A 346 9.65 -0.93 -16.26
C VAL A 346 9.52 -1.51 -17.68
N GLU A 347 8.33 -1.45 -18.30
CA GLU A 347 8.11 -1.90 -19.68
C GLU A 347 9.03 -1.19 -20.68
N VAL A 348 9.09 0.15 -20.60
CA VAL A 348 9.87 0.99 -21.51
C VAL A 348 11.36 0.70 -21.37
N MET A 349 11.88 0.66 -20.15
CA MET A 349 13.30 0.37 -19.90
C MET A 349 13.69 -1.00 -20.44
N ALA A 350 12.90 -2.04 -20.14
CA ALA A 350 13.18 -3.40 -20.59
C ALA A 350 13.13 -3.52 -22.11
N LYS A 351 12.11 -2.90 -22.74
CA LYS A 351 11.94 -2.91 -24.20
C LYS A 351 13.13 -2.24 -24.88
N VAL A 352 13.49 -1.03 -24.45
CA VAL A 352 14.61 -0.29 -25.04
C VAL A 352 15.90 -1.09 -24.89
N TYR A 353 16.18 -1.64 -23.72
CA TYR A 353 17.38 -2.45 -23.51
C TYR A 353 17.46 -3.66 -24.45
N ARG A 354 16.36 -4.42 -24.58
CA ARG A 354 16.29 -5.60 -25.45
C ARG A 354 16.40 -5.27 -26.94
N GLU A 355 15.80 -4.16 -27.37
CA GLU A 355 15.90 -3.73 -28.77
C GLU A 355 17.34 -3.37 -29.15
N HIS A 356 18.16 -2.93 -28.18
CA HIS A 356 19.56 -2.59 -28.39
C HIS A 356 20.50 -3.79 -28.28
N THR A 357 20.27 -4.70 -27.34
CA THR A 357 21.24 -5.78 -26.99
C THR A 357 20.80 -7.18 -27.40
N HIS A 358 19.49 -7.39 -27.61
CA HIS A 358 18.86 -8.72 -27.67
C HIS A 358 19.03 -9.58 -26.40
N GLU A 359 19.48 -8.99 -25.29
CA GLU A 359 19.65 -9.64 -23.98
C GLU A 359 18.59 -9.13 -22.97
N SER A 360 18.33 -9.90 -21.91
CA SER A 360 17.41 -9.48 -20.84
C SER A 360 18.17 -8.78 -19.71
N PRO A 361 17.80 -7.54 -19.34
CA PRO A 361 18.45 -6.84 -18.23
C PRO A 361 17.98 -7.35 -16.87
N ARG A 362 18.68 -6.97 -15.82
CA ARG A 362 18.22 -7.05 -14.43
C ARG A 362 17.68 -5.69 -13.98
N LEU A 363 16.75 -5.69 -13.04
CA LEU A 363 16.17 -4.49 -12.45
C LEU A 363 16.59 -4.39 -10.98
N VAL A 364 16.93 -3.19 -10.51
CA VAL A 364 17.00 -2.90 -9.08
C VAL A 364 16.06 -1.76 -8.70
N PHE A 365 15.16 -2.01 -7.76
CA PHE A 365 14.39 -0.96 -7.09
C PHE A 365 15.19 -0.42 -5.91
N HIS A 366 15.25 0.90 -5.75
CA HIS A 366 15.93 1.52 -4.62
C HIS A 366 15.22 2.80 -4.15
N THR A 367 15.42 3.15 -2.88
CA THR A 367 14.98 4.43 -2.32
C THR A 367 15.84 5.55 -2.91
N LEU A 368 15.24 6.67 -3.33
CA LEU A 368 15.93 7.75 -4.03
C LEU A 368 17.06 8.36 -3.20
N GLU A 369 16.86 8.58 -1.91
CA GLU A 369 17.89 9.14 -1.02
C GLU A 369 19.09 8.21 -0.88
N ALA A 370 18.93 7.09 -0.16
CA ALA A 370 20.02 6.16 0.14
C ALA A 370 20.59 5.44 -1.10
N GLY A 371 19.73 5.04 -2.04
CA GLY A 371 20.16 4.28 -3.21
C GLY A 371 20.91 5.13 -4.24
N THR A 372 20.54 6.39 -4.42
CA THR A 372 21.28 7.29 -5.33
C THR A 372 22.67 7.57 -4.76
N GLU A 373 22.80 7.78 -3.45
CA GLU A 373 24.09 7.94 -2.78
C GLU A 373 24.96 6.69 -2.95
N ALA A 374 24.40 5.50 -2.72
CA ALA A 374 25.11 4.24 -2.91
C ALA A 374 25.64 4.06 -4.35
N ILE A 375 24.78 4.32 -5.34
CA ILE A 375 25.15 4.25 -6.77
C ILE A 375 26.26 5.27 -7.10
N ALA A 376 26.14 6.51 -6.63
CA ALA A 376 27.13 7.55 -6.86
C ALA A 376 28.49 7.20 -6.23
N ASN A 377 28.48 6.66 -5.00
CA ASN A 377 29.69 6.22 -4.31
C ASN A 377 30.37 5.05 -5.03
N LEU A 378 29.61 4.05 -5.47
CA LEU A 378 30.14 2.93 -6.25
C LEU A 378 30.73 3.39 -7.58
N ALA A 379 30.03 4.28 -8.29
CA ALA A 379 30.49 4.81 -9.57
C ALA A 379 31.80 5.61 -9.42
N ARG A 380 31.97 6.31 -8.29
CA ARG A 380 33.13 7.16 -8.05
C ARG A 380 34.35 6.41 -7.49
N TYR A 381 34.14 5.43 -6.62
CA TYR A 381 35.21 4.82 -5.82
C TYR A 381 35.39 3.31 -6.05
N ASP A 382 34.49 2.67 -6.80
CA ASP A 382 34.50 1.23 -7.07
C ASP A 382 34.20 0.96 -8.55
N ASN A 383 33.73 -0.24 -8.89
CA ASN A 383 33.38 -0.70 -10.23
C ASN A 383 32.06 -0.12 -10.77
N GLY A 384 31.41 0.82 -10.07
CA GLY A 384 30.10 1.32 -10.46
C GLY A 384 29.00 0.27 -10.51
N LEU A 385 27.88 0.64 -11.12
CA LEU A 385 26.72 -0.26 -11.25
C LEU A 385 26.99 -1.30 -12.34
N ALA A 386 26.58 -2.56 -12.13
CA ALA A 386 26.73 -3.61 -13.15
C ALA A 386 26.13 -3.21 -14.52
N ASP A 387 26.73 -3.70 -15.61
CA ASP A 387 26.42 -3.25 -16.98
C ASP A 387 25.02 -3.64 -17.49
N ASP A 388 24.43 -4.63 -16.84
CA ASP A 388 23.13 -5.24 -17.11
C ASP A 388 22.03 -4.84 -16.11
N LEU A 389 22.40 -4.13 -15.05
CA LEU A 389 21.51 -3.77 -13.96
C LEU A 389 20.96 -2.37 -14.16
N ILE A 390 19.65 -2.27 -14.39
CA ILE A 390 18.94 -1.00 -14.58
C ILE A 390 18.40 -0.53 -13.23
N PRO A 391 18.79 0.68 -12.74
CA PRO A 391 18.31 1.21 -11.47
C PRO A 391 17.02 2.01 -11.64
N MET A 392 16.01 1.68 -10.84
CA MET A 392 14.75 2.41 -10.72
C MET A 392 14.60 2.98 -9.31
N GLY A 393 14.74 4.29 -9.20
CA GLY A 393 14.55 5.02 -7.95
C GLY A 393 13.08 5.28 -7.63
N LEU A 394 12.71 5.13 -6.35
CA LEU A 394 11.39 5.43 -5.79
C LEU A 394 11.57 6.24 -4.50
N GLU A 395 10.56 7.01 -4.10
CA GLU A 395 10.60 7.71 -2.81
C GLU A 395 10.82 6.75 -1.63
N HIS A 396 10.17 5.57 -1.69
CA HIS A 396 10.34 4.50 -0.72
C HIS A 396 10.16 3.14 -1.40
N VAL A 397 11.05 2.18 -1.13
CA VAL A 397 10.95 0.81 -1.67
C VAL A 397 9.84 -0.02 -1.03
N ASP A 398 9.32 0.39 0.13
CA ASP A 398 8.24 -0.29 0.86
C ASP A 398 6.96 -0.47 0.01
N ARG A 399 6.82 0.29 -1.08
CA ARG A 399 5.70 0.21 -2.03
C ARG A 399 5.82 -0.91 -3.05
N ILE A 400 6.97 -1.56 -3.15
CA ILE A 400 7.17 -2.68 -4.07
C ILE A 400 6.51 -3.93 -3.49
N GLY A 401 5.44 -4.37 -4.16
CA GLY A 401 4.79 -5.64 -3.90
C GLY A 401 5.13 -6.70 -4.95
N HIS A 402 4.58 -7.90 -4.74
CA HIS A 402 4.71 -9.00 -5.69
C HIS A 402 4.20 -8.63 -7.10
N ALA A 403 3.23 -7.73 -7.21
CA ALA A 403 2.67 -7.30 -8.49
C ALA A 403 3.66 -6.47 -9.32
N GLU A 404 4.41 -5.55 -8.71
CA GLU A 404 5.48 -4.79 -9.37
C GLU A 404 6.63 -5.72 -9.80
N ILE A 405 6.96 -6.70 -8.94
CA ILE A 405 7.97 -7.72 -9.23
C ILE A 405 7.54 -8.58 -10.43
N MET A 406 6.28 -9.05 -10.44
CA MET A 406 5.74 -9.79 -11.59
C MET A 406 5.66 -8.91 -12.83
N ALA A 407 5.29 -7.63 -12.72
CA ALA A 407 5.29 -6.72 -13.86
C ALA A 407 6.68 -6.59 -14.48
N ALA A 408 7.76 -6.59 -13.69
CA ALA A 408 9.13 -6.61 -14.20
C ALA A 408 9.46 -7.91 -14.95
N PHE A 409 9.12 -9.08 -14.42
CA PHE A 409 9.31 -10.31 -15.20
C PHE A 409 8.48 -10.32 -16.48
N GLY A 410 7.22 -9.86 -16.40
CA GLY A 410 6.34 -9.71 -17.55
C GLY A 410 6.83 -8.68 -18.56
N ALA A 411 7.60 -7.69 -18.14
CA ALA A 411 8.30 -6.77 -19.03
C ALA A 411 9.52 -7.40 -19.72
N GLY A 412 10.03 -8.53 -19.23
CA GLY A 412 11.15 -9.30 -19.80
C GLY A 412 12.49 -9.16 -19.07
N TYR A 413 12.49 -8.77 -17.79
CA TYR A 413 13.70 -8.76 -16.95
C TYR A 413 14.13 -10.18 -16.55
N ALA A 414 15.44 -10.40 -16.39
CA ALA A 414 16.02 -11.67 -15.95
C ALA A 414 15.95 -11.84 -14.42
N GLU A 415 16.21 -10.77 -13.67
CA GLU A 415 16.16 -10.71 -12.21
C GLU A 415 15.56 -9.38 -11.75
N VAL A 416 14.96 -9.40 -10.55
CA VAL A 416 14.42 -8.23 -9.86
C VAL A 416 15.05 -8.15 -8.47
N LEU A 417 15.87 -7.14 -8.26
CA LEU A 417 16.57 -6.87 -7.01
C LEU A 417 15.89 -5.71 -6.29
N ILE A 418 15.91 -5.74 -4.96
CA ILE A 418 15.40 -4.65 -4.13
C ILE A 418 16.55 -4.23 -3.20
N LEU A 419 17.04 -3.01 -3.36
CA LEU A 419 18.02 -2.42 -2.46
C LEU A 419 17.30 -1.93 -1.21
N ALA A 420 17.54 -2.57 -0.08
CA ALA A 420 17.01 -2.16 1.22
C ALA A 420 18.11 -2.30 2.27
N ASP A 421 18.79 -1.20 2.60
CA ASP A 421 19.96 -1.25 3.50
C ASP A 421 19.62 -1.17 4.99
N ASN A 422 18.38 -0.78 5.35
CA ASN A 422 17.91 -0.76 6.72
C ASN A 422 16.89 -1.89 7.02
N GLU A 423 16.73 -2.22 8.30
CA GLU A 423 15.87 -3.31 8.76
C GLU A 423 14.36 -3.04 8.52
N LEU A 424 13.94 -1.78 8.54
CA LEU A 424 12.53 -1.40 8.34
C LEU A 424 12.09 -1.69 6.91
N ASP A 425 12.87 -1.23 5.93
CA ASP A 425 12.62 -1.44 4.50
C ASP A 425 12.68 -2.93 4.15
N ARG A 426 13.67 -3.67 4.72
CA ARG A 426 13.78 -5.12 4.54
C ARG A 426 12.51 -5.83 5.03
N ARG A 427 12.02 -5.51 6.23
CA ARG A 427 10.79 -6.09 6.77
C ARG A 427 9.57 -5.75 5.93
N ALA A 428 9.48 -4.52 5.44
CA ALA A 428 8.34 -4.05 4.65
C ALA A 428 8.15 -4.86 3.35
N VAL A 429 9.24 -5.26 2.69
CA VAL A 429 9.18 -5.99 1.40
C VAL A 429 9.26 -7.51 1.55
N THR A 430 9.59 -8.04 2.73
CA THR A 430 9.88 -9.48 2.93
C THR A 430 8.73 -10.38 2.48
N ALA A 431 7.50 -10.14 2.96
CA ALA A 431 6.35 -10.98 2.63
C ALA A 431 6.00 -10.95 1.14
N GLU A 432 6.21 -9.81 0.49
CA GLU A 432 5.97 -9.61 -0.94
C GLU A 432 7.02 -10.33 -1.80
N VAL A 433 8.28 -10.33 -1.37
CA VAL A 433 9.36 -11.11 -1.98
C VAL A 433 9.10 -12.61 -1.83
N GLU A 434 8.71 -13.07 -0.64
CA GLU A 434 8.38 -14.49 -0.39
C GLU A 434 7.21 -14.96 -1.29
N LEU A 435 6.20 -14.11 -1.46
CA LEU A 435 5.07 -14.39 -2.35
C LEU A 435 5.51 -14.47 -3.82
N ALA A 436 6.35 -13.55 -4.29
CA ALA A 436 6.91 -13.59 -5.64
C ALA A 436 7.80 -14.83 -5.87
N GLN A 437 8.59 -15.22 -4.87
CA GLN A 437 9.42 -16.43 -4.91
C GLN A 437 8.57 -17.71 -4.97
N ALA A 438 7.45 -17.76 -4.26
CA ALA A 438 6.50 -18.88 -4.35
C ALA A 438 5.92 -19.02 -5.77
N MET A 439 5.57 -17.89 -6.41
CA MET A 439 5.11 -17.88 -7.80
C MET A 439 6.19 -18.37 -8.76
N LEU A 440 7.43 -17.90 -8.62
CA LEU A 440 8.57 -18.37 -9.43
C LEU A 440 8.81 -19.87 -9.28
N LYS A 441 8.80 -20.37 -8.04
CA LYS A 441 8.94 -21.80 -7.77
C LYS A 441 7.82 -22.61 -8.41
N GLY A 442 6.58 -22.10 -8.35
CA GLY A 442 5.41 -22.70 -8.99
C GLY A 442 5.48 -22.76 -10.51
N THR A 443 6.21 -21.85 -11.14
CA THR A 443 6.46 -21.82 -12.59
C THR A 443 7.79 -22.45 -12.99
N HIS A 444 8.41 -23.23 -12.09
CA HIS A 444 9.69 -23.91 -12.29
C HIS A 444 10.89 -22.99 -12.56
N ASN A 445 10.78 -21.73 -12.14
CA ASN A 445 11.87 -20.75 -12.17
C ASN A 445 12.60 -20.69 -10.83
N SER A 446 13.87 -20.27 -10.86
CA SER A 446 14.64 -20.11 -9.62
C SER A 446 14.08 -18.97 -8.77
N PRO A 447 13.76 -19.20 -7.48
CA PRO A 447 13.31 -18.14 -6.58
C PRO A 447 14.42 -17.09 -6.32
N SER A 448 15.70 -17.43 -6.57
CA SER A 448 16.83 -16.48 -6.41
C SER A 448 16.78 -15.30 -7.38
N ARG A 449 15.93 -15.35 -8.42
CA ARG A 449 15.71 -14.25 -9.36
C ARG A 449 15.02 -13.04 -8.73
N VAL A 450 14.48 -13.19 -7.52
CA VAL A 450 14.00 -12.08 -6.68
C VAL A 450 14.72 -12.13 -5.35
N ARG A 451 15.39 -11.04 -4.98
CA ARG A 451 16.07 -10.94 -3.68
C ARG A 451 16.24 -9.51 -3.22
N VAL A 452 16.28 -9.36 -1.91
CA VAL A 452 16.68 -8.11 -1.26
C VAL A 452 18.20 -8.11 -1.14
N ILE A 453 18.84 -7.07 -1.63
CA ILE A 453 20.30 -6.93 -1.69
C ILE A 453 20.79 -5.79 -0.81
N SER A 454 22.09 -5.76 -0.59
CA SER A 454 22.82 -4.62 -0.03
C SER A 454 23.52 -3.81 -1.12
N ALA A 455 23.94 -2.59 -0.80
CA ALA A 455 24.61 -1.71 -1.75
C ALA A 455 25.84 -2.35 -2.44
N ILE A 456 26.61 -3.19 -1.75
CA ILE A 456 27.83 -3.80 -2.32
C ILE A 456 27.53 -4.79 -3.46
N GLU A 457 26.32 -5.36 -3.51
CA GLU A 457 25.92 -6.33 -4.54
C GLU A 457 25.47 -5.64 -5.84
N LEU A 458 25.40 -4.31 -5.88
CA LEU A 458 25.04 -3.53 -7.07
C LEU A 458 26.07 -3.65 -8.20
N CYS A 459 27.32 -3.97 -7.88
CA CYS A 459 28.39 -4.17 -8.86
C CYS A 459 28.53 -5.64 -9.30
N ASP A 460 27.81 -6.58 -8.67
CA ASP A 460 27.87 -8.00 -9.01
C ASP A 460 27.31 -8.26 -10.41
N ALA A 461 28.04 -9.01 -11.23
CA ALA A 461 27.56 -9.47 -12.52
C ALA A 461 26.40 -10.47 -12.37
N GLY A 462 25.42 -10.42 -13.28
CA GLY A 462 24.29 -11.36 -13.33
C GLY A 462 24.29 -12.25 -14.55
N ASP A 463 23.32 -13.18 -14.59
CA ASP A 463 23.05 -14.03 -15.74
C ASP A 463 21.96 -13.40 -16.63
N ASN A 464 22.38 -12.89 -17.80
CA ASN A 464 21.50 -12.22 -18.78
C ASN A 464 21.01 -13.15 -19.89
N ALA A 465 21.35 -14.45 -19.81
CA ALA A 465 21.01 -15.42 -20.85
C ALA A 465 19.59 -16.00 -20.69
N GLY A 466 19.00 -15.94 -19.50
CA GLY A 466 17.69 -16.54 -19.23
C GLY A 466 16.64 -15.53 -18.79
N ARG A 467 15.65 -15.26 -19.65
CA ARG A 467 14.40 -14.57 -19.24
C ARG A 467 13.47 -15.52 -18.52
N VAL A 468 12.70 -15.00 -17.57
CA VAL A 468 11.68 -15.79 -16.83
C VAL A 468 10.44 -16.02 -17.68
N SER A 469 10.05 -15.04 -18.49
CA SER A 469 8.94 -15.14 -19.44
C SER A 469 9.22 -14.32 -20.69
N ASP A 470 8.51 -14.65 -21.77
CA ASP A 470 8.36 -13.74 -22.90
C ASP A 470 7.62 -12.47 -22.45
N PRO A 471 7.92 -11.29 -23.04
CA PRO A 471 7.21 -10.07 -22.68
C PRO A 471 5.70 -10.19 -22.89
N VAL A 472 4.93 -9.87 -21.85
CA VAL A 472 3.47 -9.85 -21.88
C VAL A 472 2.93 -8.43 -21.90
N LEU A 473 1.66 -8.28 -22.26
CA LEU A 473 0.98 -6.99 -22.20
C LEU A 473 0.65 -6.64 -20.74
N LEU A 474 1.25 -5.56 -20.24
CA LEU A 474 1.05 -5.06 -18.87
C LEU A 474 -0.19 -4.14 -18.79
N VAL A 475 -1.38 -4.74 -18.91
CA VAL A 475 -2.66 -4.01 -18.87
C VAL A 475 -3.55 -4.59 -17.77
N GLY A 476 -4.25 -3.70 -17.06
CA GLY A 476 -5.14 -4.05 -15.96
C GLY A 476 -4.55 -3.72 -14.59
N GLY A 477 -5.18 -4.23 -13.55
CA GLY A 477 -4.73 -4.01 -12.17
C GLY A 477 -3.60 -4.94 -11.76
N ARG A 478 -3.19 -4.82 -10.49
CA ARG A 478 -2.13 -5.64 -9.87
C ARG A 478 -2.34 -7.14 -10.08
N ARG A 479 -3.58 -7.61 -9.90
CA ARG A 479 -3.95 -9.02 -10.04
C ARG A 479 -3.92 -9.50 -11.50
N ASP A 480 -4.39 -8.68 -12.43
CA ASP A 480 -4.44 -9.03 -13.86
C ASP A 480 -3.03 -9.23 -14.39
N ILE A 481 -2.14 -8.26 -14.12
CA ILE A 481 -0.73 -8.32 -14.53
C ILE A 481 -0.01 -9.50 -13.87
N THR A 482 -0.24 -9.72 -12.56
CA THR A 482 0.33 -10.88 -11.85
C THR A 482 -0.08 -12.19 -12.51
N ARG A 483 -1.38 -12.39 -12.75
CA ARG A 483 -1.91 -13.63 -13.34
C ARG A 483 -1.38 -13.86 -14.75
N VAL A 484 -1.43 -12.83 -15.61
CA VAL A 484 -0.96 -12.94 -17.01
C VAL A 484 0.54 -13.23 -17.05
N THR A 485 1.32 -12.58 -16.19
CA THR A 485 2.77 -12.83 -16.11
C THR A 485 3.04 -14.26 -15.65
N VAL A 486 2.48 -14.69 -14.52
CA VAL A 486 2.71 -16.04 -13.98
C VAL A 486 2.30 -17.11 -14.98
N ALA A 487 1.21 -16.91 -15.71
CA ALA A 487 0.78 -17.81 -16.78
C ALA A 487 1.78 -17.89 -17.95
N ALA A 488 2.56 -16.84 -18.21
CA ALA A 488 3.55 -16.78 -19.30
C ALA A 488 4.94 -17.28 -18.89
N MET A 489 5.19 -17.52 -17.60
CA MET A 489 6.49 -18.00 -17.09
C MET A 489 6.73 -19.50 -17.27
N SER A 490 5.69 -20.27 -17.59
CA SER A 490 5.79 -21.72 -17.83
C SER A 490 4.80 -22.15 -18.91
N ASP A 491 5.25 -23.04 -19.80
CA ASP A 491 4.40 -23.61 -20.85
C ASP A 491 3.27 -24.50 -20.29
N LYS A 492 3.45 -25.03 -19.07
CA LYS A 492 2.48 -25.92 -18.44
C LYS A 492 2.46 -25.71 -16.92
N ILE A 493 1.28 -25.39 -16.41
CA ILE A 493 0.97 -25.37 -14.98
C ILE A 493 -0.23 -26.30 -14.82
N GLU A 494 0.03 -27.51 -14.32
CA GLU A 494 -0.98 -28.58 -14.22
C GLU A 494 -1.86 -28.44 -12.98
N GLU A 495 -1.29 -27.88 -11.90
CA GLU A 495 -1.93 -27.72 -10.61
C GLU A 495 -1.81 -26.26 -10.12
N PRO A 496 -2.76 -25.78 -9.28
CA PRO A 496 -2.65 -24.46 -8.67
C PRO A 496 -1.35 -24.31 -7.88
N ILE A 497 -0.69 -23.15 -8.04
CA ILE A 497 0.57 -22.88 -7.37
C ILE A 497 0.32 -22.67 -5.87
N PRO A 498 0.95 -23.44 -4.96
CA PRO A 498 0.79 -23.23 -3.53
C PRO A 498 1.44 -21.90 -3.11
N LEU A 499 0.73 -21.12 -2.29
CA LEU A 499 1.19 -19.82 -1.83
C LEU A 499 1.38 -19.79 -0.30
N PRO A 500 2.19 -18.86 0.24
CA PRO A 500 2.33 -18.69 1.68
C PRO A 500 1.01 -18.26 2.33
N VAL A 501 0.89 -18.53 3.63
CA VAL A 501 -0.26 -18.08 4.44
C VAL A 501 -0.33 -16.55 4.41
N GLY A 502 -1.53 -16.00 4.25
CA GLY A 502 -1.76 -14.56 4.13
C GLY A 502 -1.74 -14.03 2.69
N ALA A 503 -1.37 -14.85 1.70
CA ALA A 503 -1.41 -14.48 0.30
C ALA A 503 -2.81 -13.99 -0.14
N PRO A 504 -2.89 -13.00 -1.03
CA PRO A 504 -4.15 -12.43 -1.49
C PRO A 504 -4.82 -13.26 -2.60
N TYR A 505 -4.32 -14.45 -2.90
CA TYR A 505 -4.86 -15.37 -3.90
C TYR A 505 -5.15 -16.71 -3.22
N GLY A 506 -6.25 -17.33 -3.59
CA GLY A 506 -6.53 -18.66 -3.10
C GLY A 506 -7.94 -19.14 -3.39
N ALA A 507 -8.13 -20.42 -3.12
CA ALA A 507 -9.40 -21.09 -3.12
C ALA A 507 -10.01 -21.11 -1.72
N ILE A 508 -11.23 -21.64 -1.64
CA ILE A 508 -11.82 -22.08 -0.38
C ILE A 508 -12.23 -23.55 -0.51
N GLU A 509 -12.21 -24.27 0.60
CA GLU A 509 -12.72 -25.63 0.70
C GLU A 509 -13.97 -25.62 1.58
N ILE A 510 -15.02 -26.35 1.15
CA ILE A 510 -16.29 -26.48 1.87
C ILE A 510 -16.43 -27.92 2.35
N ASP A 511 -16.53 -28.10 3.66
CA ASP A 511 -16.88 -29.36 4.31
C ASP A 511 -18.36 -29.67 4.03
N SER A 512 -18.58 -30.65 3.16
CA SER A 512 -19.92 -31.05 2.68
C SER A 512 -20.80 -31.66 3.78
N ASP A 513 -20.21 -32.20 4.85
CA ASP A 513 -20.99 -32.80 5.94
C ASP A 513 -21.53 -31.73 6.92
N LYS A 514 -20.81 -30.61 7.02
CA LYS A 514 -21.18 -29.46 7.87
C LYS A 514 -22.00 -28.41 7.15
N CYS A 515 -21.78 -28.22 5.85
CA CYS A 515 -22.47 -27.18 5.10
C CYS A 515 -23.99 -27.40 5.07
N THR A 516 -24.75 -26.36 5.39
CA THR A 516 -26.23 -26.37 5.36
C THR A 516 -26.81 -25.61 4.18
N LEU A 517 -25.96 -25.14 3.26
CA LEU A 517 -26.34 -24.33 2.09
C LEU A 517 -27.20 -23.10 2.46
N CYS A 518 -26.90 -22.46 3.60
CA CYS A 518 -27.60 -21.26 4.07
C CYS A 518 -27.24 -19.99 3.29
N LEU A 519 -26.23 -20.05 2.40
CA LEU A 519 -25.75 -18.98 1.52
C LEU A 519 -25.24 -17.71 2.22
N ALA A 520 -25.03 -17.72 3.54
CA ALA A 520 -24.49 -16.57 4.27
C ALA A 520 -23.10 -16.13 3.72
N CYS A 521 -22.28 -17.09 3.29
CA CYS A 521 -20.98 -16.81 2.68
C CYS A 521 -21.09 -16.12 1.32
N VAL A 522 -22.12 -16.44 0.53
CA VAL A 522 -22.42 -15.80 -0.76
C VAL A 522 -22.86 -14.36 -0.52
N SER A 523 -23.83 -14.15 0.37
CA SER A 523 -24.39 -12.82 0.64
C SER A 523 -23.36 -11.81 1.19
N LEU A 524 -22.35 -12.28 1.93
CA LEU A 524 -21.31 -11.43 2.52
C LEU A 524 -19.98 -11.43 1.73
N CYS A 525 -19.89 -12.05 0.55
CA CYS A 525 -18.65 -12.02 -0.22
C CYS A 525 -18.42 -10.64 -0.86
N PRO A 526 -17.44 -9.83 -0.40
CA PRO A 526 -17.25 -8.45 -0.86
C PRO A 526 -16.87 -8.36 -2.34
N THR A 527 -16.14 -9.35 -2.86
CA THR A 527 -15.64 -9.36 -4.23
C THR A 527 -16.53 -10.10 -5.22
N GLY A 528 -17.61 -10.72 -4.74
CA GLY A 528 -18.46 -11.58 -5.57
C GLY A 528 -17.77 -12.88 -6.01
N ALA A 529 -16.71 -13.30 -5.32
CA ALA A 529 -16.05 -14.59 -5.58
C ALA A 529 -16.95 -15.80 -5.31
N LEU A 530 -17.92 -15.65 -4.40
CA LEU A 530 -18.95 -16.65 -4.12
C LEU A 530 -20.28 -16.21 -4.71
N GLY A 531 -20.93 -17.14 -5.43
CA GLY A 531 -22.25 -16.97 -6.02
C GLY A 531 -23.18 -18.12 -5.65
N ASP A 532 -24.47 -17.95 -5.88
CA ASP A 532 -25.48 -19.00 -5.80
C ASP A 532 -25.91 -19.46 -7.19
N HIS A 533 -26.72 -20.53 -7.25
CA HIS A 533 -27.37 -20.97 -8.48
C HIS A 533 -28.88 -20.68 -8.39
N PRO A 534 -29.52 -20.12 -9.44
CA PRO A 534 -30.94 -19.73 -9.39
C PRO A 534 -31.91 -20.91 -9.18
N ASP A 535 -31.64 -22.06 -9.82
CA ASP A 535 -32.56 -23.19 -9.82
C ASP A 535 -32.26 -24.30 -8.79
N ARG A 536 -31.10 -24.27 -8.12
CA ARG A 536 -30.68 -25.32 -7.18
C ARG A 536 -29.89 -24.76 -6.01
N PRO A 537 -29.98 -25.37 -4.81
CA PRO A 537 -29.13 -25.01 -3.68
C PRO A 537 -27.66 -25.39 -3.95
N GLU A 538 -26.87 -24.43 -4.40
CA GLU A 538 -25.47 -24.61 -4.74
C GLU A 538 -24.67 -23.35 -4.43
N VAL A 539 -23.45 -23.54 -3.91
CA VAL A 539 -22.45 -22.49 -3.76
C VAL A 539 -21.46 -22.59 -4.92
N GLN A 540 -21.39 -21.53 -5.71
CA GLN A 540 -20.46 -21.37 -6.82
C GLN A 540 -19.28 -20.49 -6.42
N PHE A 541 -18.11 -20.74 -7.01
CA PHE A 541 -16.88 -20.03 -6.69
C PHE A 541 -16.07 -19.67 -7.94
N THR A 542 -15.56 -18.44 -7.96
CA THR A 542 -14.62 -17.93 -8.96
C THR A 542 -13.31 -17.55 -8.29
N GLU A 543 -12.26 -18.35 -8.50
CA GLU A 543 -10.98 -18.21 -7.80
C GLU A 543 -10.29 -16.87 -8.08
N ASN A 544 -10.32 -16.40 -9.33
CA ASN A 544 -9.68 -15.15 -9.72
C ASN A 544 -10.25 -13.92 -8.98
N ALA A 545 -11.51 -13.98 -8.54
CA ALA A 545 -12.16 -12.91 -7.79
C ALA A 545 -11.91 -13.02 -6.27
N CYS A 546 -11.38 -14.14 -5.77
CA CYS A 546 -11.15 -14.33 -4.35
C CYS A 546 -9.89 -13.59 -3.87
N VAL A 547 -10.04 -12.79 -2.82
CA VAL A 547 -8.94 -12.01 -2.21
C VAL A 547 -8.52 -12.53 -0.83
N GLN A 548 -8.96 -13.74 -0.46
CA GLN A 548 -8.62 -14.38 0.81
C GLN A 548 -8.83 -13.44 2.00
N CYS A 549 -10.02 -12.81 2.09
CA CYS A 549 -10.37 -11.87 3.16
C CYS A 549 -10.92 -12.54 4.42
N GLY A 550 -11.27 -13.83 4.37
CA GLY A 550 -11.76 -14.59 5.54
C GLY A 550 -13.21 -14.33 5.98
N ILE A 551 -13.95 -13.39 5.35
CA ILE A 551 -15.35 -13.10 5.75
C ILE A 551 -16.25 -14.35 5.63
N CYS A 552 -16.05 -15.18 4.60
CA CYS A 552 -16.82 -16.40 4.41
C CYS A 552 -16.59 -17.43 5.52
N GLU A 553 -15.35 -17.58 5.97
CA GLU A 553 -14.97 -18.48 7.07
C GLU A 553 -15.53 -17.98 8.41
N SER A 554 -15.36 -16.69 8.73
CA SER A 554 -15.81 -16.10 9.99
C SER A 554 -17.34 -15.97 10.12
N THR A 555 -18.04 -15.94 8.99
CA THR A 555 -19.51 -15.85 8.95
C THR A 555 -20.18 -17.22 8.98
N CYS A 556 -19.49 -18.29 8.60
CA CYS A 556 -20.09 -19.62 8.50
C CYS A 556 -20.54 -20.12 9.87
N PRO A 557 -21.86 -20.29 10.12
CA PRO A 557 -22.36 -20.71 11.43
C PRO A 557 -21.97 -22.15 11.77
N GLU A 558 -21.71 -22.98 10.75
CA GLU A 558 -21.34 -24.39 10.90
C GLU A 558 -19.82 -24.61 10.84
N THR A 559 -19.02 -23.55 10.70
CA THR A 559 -17.54 -23.64 10.55
C THR A 559 -17.11 -24.60 9.42
N ALA A 560 -17.83 -24.56 8.30
CA ALA A 560 -17.67 -25.49 7.19
C ALA A 560 -16.68 -25.00 6.10
N ILE A 561 -16.13 -23.78 6.22
CA ILE A 561 -15.29 -23.17 5.19
C ILE A 561 -13.87 -23.04 5.70
N THR A 562 -12.89 -23.37 4.85
CA THR A 562 -11.45 -23.18 5.13
C THR A 562 -10.79 -22.48 3.95
N LEU A 563 -9.92 -21.51 4.25
CA LEU A 563 -9.13 -20.81 3.24
C LEU A 563 -7.96 -21.67 2.74
N LYS A 564 -7.70 -21.64 1.43
CA LYS A 564 -6.59 -22.34 0.79
C LYS A 564 -5.75 -21.38 -0.05
N PRO A 565 -4.62 -20.88 0.48
CA PRO A 565 -3.72 -20.00 -0.27
C PRO A 565 -3.11 -20.73 -1.47
N GLN A 566 -3.48 -20.30 -2.67
CA GLN A 566 -3.00 -20.85 -3.94
C GLN A 566 -3.23 -19.86 -5.09
N LEU A 567 -2.61 -20.11 -6.24
CA LEU A 567 -2.86 -19.37 -7.47
C LEU A 567 -3.11 -20.33 -8.63
N ASP A 568 -4.38 -20.49 -9.02
CA ASP A 568 -4.73 -21.11 -10.28
C ASP A 568 -4.74 -20.07 -11.43
N VAL A 569 -3.83 -20.25 -12.38
CA VAL A 569 -3.75 -19.41 -13.60
C VAL A 569 -4.51 -20.02 -14.79
N SER A 570 -5.14 -21.18 -14.62
CA SER A 570 -5.92 -21.83 -15.65
C SER A 570 -7.14 -21.00 -16.07
N LYS A 571 -7.78 -21.40 -17.16
CA LYS A 571 -9.06 -20.80 -17.59
C LYS A 571 -10.21 -21.10 -16.62
N ALA A 572 -10.13 -22.19 -15.87
CA ALA A 572 -11.17 -22.58 -14.91
C ALA A 572 -11.27 -21.58 -13.76
N ALA A 573 -10.16 -20.98 -13.33
CA ALA A 573 -10.11 -19.96 -12.30
C ALA A 573 -10.92 -18.68 -12.63
N LEU A 574 -11.22 -18.45 -13.91
CA LEU A 574 -11.99 -17.30 -14.39
C LEU A 574 -13.50 -17.53 -14.42
N SER A 575 -13.95 -18.77 -14.24
CA SER A 575 -15.36 -19.14 -14.35
C SER A 575 -15.90 -19.65 -13.02
N ALA A 576 -17.18 -19.39 -12.76
CA ALA A 576 -17.88 -19.93 -11.62
C ALA A 576 -17.93 -21.46 -11.72
N ARG A 577 -17.46 -22.15 -10.67
CA ARG A 577 -17.58 -23.61 -10.51
C ARG A 577 -18.32 -23.95 -9.22
N ALA A 578 -19.11 -25.02 -9.25
CA ALA A 578 -19.76 -25.54 -8.06
C ALA A 578 -18.70 -26.03 -7.05
N LEU A 579 -18.78 -25.56 -5.80
CA LEU A 579 -18.00 -26.10 -4.68
C LEU A 579 -18.77 -27.14 -3.89
N HIS A 580 -20.05 -26.86 -3.65
CA HIS A 580 -20.95 -27.74 -2.92
C HIS A 580 -22.38 -27.42 -3.32
N GLY A 581 -23.20 -28.43 -3.49
CA GLY A 581 -24.61 -28.30 -3.83
C GLY A 581 -25.33 -29.62 -3.70
N GLU A 582 -26.66 -29.55 -3.63
CA GLU A 582 -27.52 -30.72 -3.55
C GLU A 582 -28.80 -30.51 -4.36
N GLU A 583 -29.52 -31.60 -4.60
CA GLU A 583 -30.82 -31.53 -5.24
C GLU A 583 -31.82 -30.81 -4.34
N PRO A 584 -32.64 -29.88 -4.88
CA PRO A 584 -33.65 -29.20 -4.10
C PRO A 584 -34.70 -30.18 -3.57
N PHE A 585 -35.23 -29.88 -2.40
CA PHE A 585 -36.42 -30.55 -1.89
C PHE A 585 -37.65 -30.08 -2.69
N GLU A 586 -38.29 -31.03 -3.36
CA GLU A 586 -39.54 -30.80 -4.06
C GLU A 586 -40.74 -30.84 -3.09
N CYS A 587 -41.66 -29.88 -3.24
CA CYS A 587 -42.87 -29.87 -2.44
C CYS A 587 -43.70 -31.14 -2.67
N ILE A 588 -44.04 -31.84 -1.59
CA ILE A 588 -44.84 -33.09 -1.64
C ILE A 588 -46.26 -32.93 -2.24
N LYS A 589 -46.72 -31.69 -2.45
CA LYS A 589 -48.05 -31.36 -2.97
C LYS A 589 -48.05 -30.90 -4.43
N CYS A 590 -47.11 -30.03 -4.81
CA CYS A 590 -47.08 -29.43 -6.16
C CYS A 590 -45.80 -29.70 -6.95
N GLY A 591 -44.79 -30.35 -6.36
CA GLY A 591 -43.51 -30.64 -7.00
C GLY A 591 -42.57 -29.44 -7.16
N THR A 592 -42.94 -28.24 -6.71
CA THR A 592 -42.08 -27.05 -6.82
C THR A 592 -40.86 -27.19 -5.91
N PRO A 593 -39.62 -27.00 -6.41
CA PRO A 593 -38.41 -26.98 -5.59
C PRO A 593 -38.40 -25.75 -4.69
N PHE A 594 -38.16 -25.90 -3.38
CA PHE A 594 -38.23 -24.77 -2.45
C PHE A 594 -37.19 -24.73 -1.32
N GLY A 595 -36.32 -25.73 -1.21
CA GLY A 595 -35.31 -25.72 -0.14
C GLY A 595 -34.24 -26.78 -0.28
N VAL A 596 -33.34 -26.77 0.70
CA VAL A 596 -32.23 -27.72 0.87
C VAL A 596 -32.80 -29.02 1.44
N ALA A 597 -32.76 -30.10 0.68
CA ALA A 597 -33.26 -31.42 1.06
C ALA A 597 -32.65 -31.96 2.35
N SER A 598 -31.33 -31.84 2.54
CA SER A 598 -30.66 -32.30 3.75
C SER A 598 -31.14 -31.55 5.00
N THR A 599 -31.30 -30.23 4.88
CA THR A 599 -31.80 -29.35 5.95
C THR A 599 -33.26 -29.67 6.30
N ILE A 600 -34.14 -29.82 5.30
CA ILE A 600 -35.56 -30.14 5.54
C ILE A 600 -35.68 -31.50 6.23
N ASN A 601 -34.92 -32.50 5.78
CA ASN A 601 -34.93 -33.83 6.40
C ASN A 601 -34.41 -33.79 7.84
N ARG A 602 -33.33 -33.05 8.12
CA ARG A 602 -32.77 -32.88 9.47
C ARG A 602 -33.73 -32.13 10.41
N ILE A 603 -34.48 -31.14 9.91
CA ILE A 603 -35.52 -30.44 10.67
C ILE A 603 -36.66 -31.40 11.03
N VAL A 604 -37.11 -32.21 10.06
CA VAL A 604 -38.16 -33.22 10.29
C VAL A 604 -37.71 -34.22 11.36
N GLU A 605 -36.50 -34.77 11.24
CA GLU A 605 -35.95 -35.72 12.23
C GLU A 605 -35.88 -35.13 13.64
N LYS A 606 -35.51 -33.85 13.78
CA LYS A 606 -35.42 -33.19 15.10
C LYS A 606 -36.79 -32.83 15.70
N LEU A 607 -37.79 -32.54 14.88
CA LEU A 607 -39.10 -32.05 15.37
C LEU A 607 -40.13 -33.17 15.53
N GLU A 608 -40.07 -34.19 14.67
CA GLU A 608 -40.99 -35.31 14.67
C GLU A 608 -40.99 -36.00 16.05
N ASN A 609 -42.17 -36.05 16.68
CA ASN A 609 -42.39 -36.65 18.01
C ASN A 609 -41.62 -36.02 19.19
N GLN A 610 -40.78 -35.00 18.98
CA GLN A 610 -40.03 -34.34 20.06
C GLN A 610 -40.75 -33.13 20.64
N HIS A 611 -41.55 -32.41 19.84
CA HIS A 611 -42.28 -31.23 20.28
C HIS A 611 -43.80 -31.44 20.20
N TRP A 612 -44.55 -30.93 21.17
CA TRP A 612 -46.00 -31.17 21.32
C TRP A 612 -46.82 -30.82 20.07
N MET A 613 -46.39 -29.82 19.30
CA MET A 613 -47.02 -29.38 18.06
C MET A 613 -46.80 -30.35 16.87
N TYR A 614 -45.73 -31.16 16.89
CA TYR A 614 -45.32 -32.07 15.81
C TYR A 614 -45.49 -33.55 16.19
N LYS A 615 -46.41 -33.85 17.12
CA LYS A 615 -46.80 -35.22 17.47
C LYS A 615 -47.80 -35.84 16.49
N ASN A 616 -48.48 -35.01 15.69
CA ASN A 616 -49.40 -35.46 14.65
C ASN A 616 -48.69 -35.40 13.29
N SER A 617 -48.89 -36.42 12.45
CA SER A 617 -48.26 -36.57 11.13
C SER A 617 -48.48 -35.37 10.21
N ASP A 618 -49.64 -34.73 10.32
CA ASP A 618 -50.09 -33.71 9.37
C ASP A 618 -49.28 -32.41 9.50
N ASN A 619 -48.87 -32.05 10.73
CA ASN A 619 -48.05 -30.87 10.97
C ASN A 619 -46.59 -31.08 10.52
N VAL A 620 -46.10 -32.32 10.54
CA VAL A 620 -44.76 -32.67 10.01
C VAL A 620 -44.77 -32.55 8.47
N GLN A 621 -45.87 -32.90 7.82
CA GLN A 621 -46.01 -32.75 6.36
C GLN A 621 -45.97 -31.28 5.91
N LEU A 622 -46.46 -30.33 6.72
CA LEU A 622 -46.40 -28.89 6.40
C LEU A 622 -44.95 -28.39 6.23
N ILE A 623 -43.99 -28.97 6.94
CA ILE A 623 -42.56 -28.62 6.81
C ILE A 623 -42.03 -29.01 5.41
N LYS A 624 -42.59 -30.06 4.81
CA LYS A 624 -42.23 -30.59 3.48
C LYS A 624 -43.01 -29.92 2.33
N MET A 625 -43.72 -28.83 2.60
CA MET A 625 -44.50 -28.08 1.59
C MET A 625 -43.92 -26.69 1.32
N CYS A 626 -43.98 -26.26 0.06
CA CYS A 626 -43.65 -24.88 -0.31
C CYS A 626 -44.61 -23.88 0.34
N ASP A 627 -44.25 -22.61 0.32
CA ASP A 627 -44.91 -21.51 1.02
C ASP A 627 -46.41 -21.45 0.68
N ASP A 628 -46.74 -21.49 -0.61
CA ASP A 628 -48.13 -21.47 -1.10
C ASP A 628 -48.92 -22.72 -0.67
N CYS A 629 -48.33 -23.90 -0.82
CA CYS A 629 -49.00 -25.16 -0.47
C CYS A 629 -49.20 -25.30 1.04
N ARG A 630 -48.24 -24.83 1.83
CA ARG A 630 -48.28 -24.79 3.28
C ARG A 630 -49.36 -23.84 3.78
N VAL A 631 -49.44 -22.62 3.23
CA VAL A 631 -50.50 -21.65 3.55
C VAL A 631 -51.87 -22.23 3.19
N LYS A 632 -52.05 -22.73 1.96
CA LYS A 632 -53.32 -23.35 1.53
C LYS A 632 -53.74 -24.51 2.44
N SER A 633 -52.80 -25.35 2.86
CA SER A 633 -53.11 -26.51 3.71
C SER A 633 -53.45 -26.10 5.15
N GLN A 634 -52.85 -25.03 5.69
CA GLN A 634 -53.24 -24.46 6.99
C GLN A 634 -54.60 -23.77 6.96
N PHE A 635 -54.93 -23.06 5.87
CA PHE A 635 -56.22 -22.38 5.71
C PHE A 635 -57.39 -23.34 5.48
N HIS A 636 -57.14 -24.49 4.85
CA HIS A 636 -58.17 -25.48 4.54
C HIS A 636 -58.15 -26.73 5.45
N GLY A 637 -57.32 -26.72 6.51
CA GLY A 637 -57.25 -27.81 7.48
C GLY A 637 -58.34 -27.72 8.56
N ASP A 638 -58.59 -28.83 9.24
CA ASP A 638 -59.64 -28.95 10.27
C ASP A 638 -59.44 -28.00 11.48
N ASN A 639 -58.20 -27.56 11.71
CA ASN A 639 -57.81 -26.59 12.74
C ASN A 639 -57.52 -25.18 12.17
N ALA A 640 -58.10 -24.82 11.02
CA ALA A 640 -57.84 -23.53 10.41
C ALA A 640 -58.21 -22.37 11.36
N PRO A 641 -57.32 -21.39 11.61
CA PRO A 641 -57.55 -20.31 12.57
C PRO A 641 -58.75 -19.40 12.21
N MET A 642 -59.23 -19.50 10.97
CA MET A 642 -60.40 -18.78 10.43
C MET A 642 -61.55 -19.72 10.06
N ALA A 643 -61.55 -20.97 10.52
CA ALA A 643 -62.68 -21.88 10.33
C ALA A 643 -63.89 -21.31 11.09
N ALA A 644 -64.90 -20.85 10.36
CA ALA A 644 -66.20 -20.56 10.95
C ALA A 644 -66.78 -21.88 11.49
N GLY A 645 -67.26 -21.89 12.73
CA GLY A 645 -67.98 -23.05 13.28
C GLY A 645 -69.15 -23.44 12.39
N GLU A 646 -69.66 -24.68 12.55
CA GLU A 646 -70.84 -25.13 11.79
C GLU A 646 -71.93 -24.07 11.84
N ARG A 647 -72.43 -23.70 10.65
CA ARG A 647 -73.45 -22.66 10.50
C ARG A 647 -74.62 -23.03 11.43
N PRO A 648 -74.99 -22.18 12.41
CA PRO A 648 -76.00 -22.53 13.40
C PRO A 648 -77.24 -23.05 12.69
N ARG A 649 -77.79 -24.19 13.16
CA ARG A 649 -79.00 -24.77 12.58
C ARG A 649 -80.06 -23.66 12.50
N VAL A 650 -80.58 -23.43 11.30
CA VAL A 650 -81.64 -22.43 11.09
C VAL A 650 -82.82 -22.86 11.96
N ARG A 651 -83.12 -22.06 12.99
CA ARG A 651 -84.30 -22.29 13.83
C ARG A 651 -85.54 -22.12 12.96
N THR A 652 -86.31 -23.17 12.88
CA THR A 652 -87.63 -23.18 12.25
C THR A 652 -88.68 -22.69 13.26
N SER A 653 -89.87 -22.32 12.77
CA SER A 653 -90.97 -21.90 13.64
C SER A 653 -91.34 -22.98 14.67
N ASP A 654 -91.14 -24.25 14.32
CA ASP A 654 -91.40 -25.38 15.21
C ASP A 654 -90.43 -25.39 16.41
N ASP A 655 -89.18 -24.97 16.22
CA ASP A 655 -88.17 -24.87 17.30
C ASP A 655 -88.49 -23.77 18.34
N TYR A 656 -89.45 -22.89 18.06
CA TYR A 656 -89.96 -21.86 18.99
C TYR A 656 -91.26 -22.27 19.69
N LEU A 657 -91.96 -23.29 19.20
CA LEU A 657 -93.22 -23.77 19.77
C LEU A 657 -93.01 -24.86 20.84
N ASP A 658 -91.85 -25.52 20.81
CA ASP A 658 -91.43 -26.56 21.77
C ASP A 658 -90.55 -26.05 22.93
N SER A 659 -90.43 -24.71 23.11
CA SER A 659 -89.73 -24.04 24.21
C SER A 659 -90.65 -23.11 24.97
#